data_AF-A0A0C9ZTB1-F1
#
_entry.id   AF-A0A0C9ZTB1-F1
#
_cell.length_a   1.000
_cell.length_b   1.000
_cell.length_c   1.000
_cell.angle_alpha   90.00
_cell.angle_beta   90.00
_cell.angle_gamma   90.00
#
_symmetry.space_group_name_H-M   'P 1'
#
loop_
_entity.id
_entity.type
_entity.pdbx_description
1 polymer ?
#
loop_
_entity_poly.entity_id
_entity_poly.type
_entity_poly.pdbx_seq_one_letter_code
_entity_poly.pdbx_strand_id
1 'polypeptide(L)'
;MPDDQDIRAPTCLSLEDRGNSPFLFSLEYERRPCPVIDVEALAELAVLPSMQRSMQFILALKKASLNEELASNAIEKIQNPPSHADPIDDPGTCFSISTYLALENASQLAYNHVCQAARTTFSGSPGANDILTFHSVEKLIASYTGVVSVEHDMCRNTCVAFTGPFSQLEACPICNTSRWKEERLQGTHGRSKIAAQTFMTIPIGPQLQALYRNKDSANDMDYLRTRTMEVLQGLQETGNIPVIDDIVMGWDYLGAVLDGDIKQQDIILMVSLDGAQLYDSKELDCWMYIWIVVNLPPDKHYRKLHIRPGGFIPGPNKPKHLDSFLFPDGPGLVYWNGMVGHSGKNGCRMYCGVLSRRKTQKKHYYLALLRPRDRCAAGSDHNDIDVFDLPLGGSTEYANNLNTIVSVCNKTQWDKKKTDTGLTKPPLLLALQPTRCLGIPLCMTTDIMHLAGNISDLLISLWQGTIDHAAADDLERWPWAVLADEEVWRAHGDAVEQAGHYLPTSYDRKPRNIADKINTHYKTWEFQIYIFALAPILLYSVLPTSYWANYCKLVRGFQIMCQSKLTMAQLVDAHTLLCSWEREFELIYYQLLEDHIHFVRPCVHQVVHLVLEAVHKGPPICTAQWTMERTIGNLGEQIRQPSKPYANLSREGV
;
A
#
# COMPACT_ATOMS: atom_id res chain seq x y z
N MET A 1 -10.19 39.09 -8.96
CA MET A 1 -11.16 38.77 -7.90
C MET A 1 -12.40 38.19 -8.56
N PRO A 2 -12.42 36.89 -8.88
CA PRO A 2 -13.63 36.10 -8.94
C PRO A 2 -13.78 35.25 -7.67
N ASP A 3 -15.01 34.91 -7.36
CA ASP A 3 -15.54 34.52 -6.04
C ASP A 3 -15.08 33.14 -5.52
N ASP A 4 -14.92 33.08 -4.20
CA ASP A 4 -14.76 31.88 -3.36
C ASP A 4 -16.07 31.07 -3.29
N GLN A 5 -16.30 30.14 -4.23
CA GLN A 5 -17.23 28.99 -4.17
C GLN A 5 -16.69 27.95 -5.18
N ASP A 6 -16.48 26.65 -4.93
CA ASP A 6 -17.09 25.70 -4.01
C ASP A 6 -16.15 24.48 -3.87
N ILE A 7 -15.50 24.30 -2.71
CA ILE A 7 -15.22 22.95 -2.20
C ILE A 7 -16.39 22.67 -1.24
N ARG A 8 -17.53 22.21 -1.78
CA ARG A 8 -18.70 21.91 -0.95
C ARG A 8 -18.42 20.65 -0.13
N ALA A 9 -18.32 20.83 1.19
CA ALA A 9 -18.83 19.81 2.11
C ALA A 9 -20.32 19.56 1.78
N PRO A 10 -20.81 18.31 1.86
CA PRO A 10 -22.14 17.97 1.37
C PRO A 10 -23.24 18.85 1.99
N THR A 11 -24.09 19.41 1.13
CA THR A 11 -25.14 20.38 1.49
C THR A 11 -26.33 19.66 2.12
N CYS A 12 -26.70 20.12 3.32
CA CYS A 12 -27.89 19.80 4.10
C CYS A 12 -29.17 19.87 3.24
N LEU A 13 -29.85 18.73 3.05
CA LEU A 13 -31.12 18.61 2.33
C LEU A 13 -32.08 17.71 3.13
N SER A 14 -33.29 18.23 3.29
CA SER A 14 -34.32 17.84 4.26
C SER A 14 -34.66 16.34 4.38
N LEU A 15 -34.62 15.89 5.64
CA LEU A 15 -35.36 14.83 6.35
C LEU A 15 -36.38 14.00 5.55
N GLU A 16 -36.04 12.73 5.33
CA GLU A 16 -36.95 11.60 5.57
C GLU A 16 -36.23 10.46 6.31
N ASP A 17 -37.00 9.84 7.20
CA ASP A 17 -36.69 8.95 8.32
C ASP A 17 -35.74 7.77 7.98
N ARG A 18 -34.60 7.64 8.67
CA ARG A 18 -33.77 6.42 8.68
C ARG A 18 -33.56 5.94 10.12
N GLY A 19 -34.27 4.86 10.44
CA GLY A 19 -34.23 4.22 11.75
C GLY A 19 -32.91 3.51 12.08
N ASN A 20 -32.64 3.48 13.40
CA ASN A 20 -31.68 2.64 14.13
C ASN A 20 -30.20 2.70 13.70
N SER A 21 -29.60 3.89 13.70
CA SER A 21 -28.14 4.00 13.91
C SER A 21 -27.82 3.77 15.40
N PRO A 22 -26.84 2.92 15.77
CA PRO A 22 -26.40 2.73 17.15
C PRO A 22 -25.65 3.95 17.72
N PHE A 23 -25.41 4.98 16.91
CA PHE A 23 -24.79 6.24 17.29
C PHE A 23 -25.87 7.26 17.65
N LEU A 24 -25.76 7.88 18.82
CA LEU A 24 -26.69 8.90 19.34
C LEU A 24 -26.56 10.27 18.62
N PHE A 25 -26.04 10.28 17.40
CA PHE A 25 -25.75 11.48 16.62
C PHE A 25 -26.73 11.59 15.44
N SER A 26 -27.42 12.72 15.33
CA SER A 26 -28.21 13.08 14.15
C SER A 26 -27.42 14.11 13.35
N LEU A 27 -26.75 13.65 12.30
CA LEU A 27 -25.92 14.45 11.41
C LEU A 27 -26.41 14.26 9.98
N GLU A 28 -26.57 15.35 9.23
CA GLU A 28 -26.76 15.28 7.79
C GLU A 28 -25.38 15.21 7.11
N TYR A 29 -25.16 14.16 6.33
CA TYR A 29 -23.95 13.98 5.52
C TYR A 29 -24.27 13.17 4.27
N GLU A 30 -23.44 13.34 3.22
CA GLU A 30 -23.51 12.51 2.03
C GLU A 30 -22.32 11.56 2.00
N ARG A 31 -22.59 10.26 2.13
CA ARG A 31 -21.57 9.24 1.95
C ARG A 31 -21.24 9.10 0.48
N ARG A 32 -19.95 8.97 0.16
CA ARG A 32 -19.52 8.61 -1.20
C ARG A 32 -20.21 7.31 -1.63
N PRO A 33 -20.96 7.30 -2.75
CA PRO A 33 -21.69 6.11 -3.16
C PRO A 33 -20.71 5.01 -3.54
N CYS A 34 -20.81 3.85 -2.88
CA CYS A 34 -20.06 2.67 -3.29
C CYS A 34 -20.78 2.00 -4.47
N PRO A 35 -20.06 1.57 -5.53
CA PRO A 35 -20.63 0.75 -6.57
C PRO A 35 -21.27 -0.53 -5.99
N VAL A 36 -22.51 -0.81 -6.38
CA VAL A 36 -23.19 -2.06 -6.03
C VAL A 36 -22.76 -3.15 -7.01
N ILE A 37 -22.14 -4.21 -6.50
CA ILE A 37 -21.59 -5.30 -7.31
C ILE A 37 -22.17 -6.62 -6.81
N ASP A 38 -22.97 -7.28 -7.65
CA ASP A 38 -23.44 -8.64 -7.42
C ASP A 38 -22.34 -9.63 -7.85
N VAL A 39 -21.66 -10.20 -6.86
CA VAL A 39 -20.50 -11.08 -7.07
C VAL A 39 -20.91 -12.41 -7.71
N GLU A 40 -22.08 -12.92 -7.36
CA GLU A 40 -22.64 -14.15 -7.89
C GLU A 40 -23.01 -13.97 -9.36
N ALA A 41 -23.75 -12.91 -9.70
CA ALA A 41 -24.07 -12.58 -11.09
C ALA A 41 -22.80 -12.30 -11.92
N LEU A 42 -21.81 -11.61 -11.33
CA LEU A 42 -20.54 -11.37 -11.99
C LEU A 42 -19.79 -12.68 -12.30
N ALA A 43 -19.88 -13.68 -11.41
CA ALA A 43 -19.22 -14.96 -11.63
C ALA A 43 -19.83 -15.74 -12.79
N GLU A 44 -21.16 -15.66 -12.98
CA GLU A 44 -21.87 -16.28 -14.09
C GLU A 44 -21.47 -15.69 -15.45
N LEU A 45 -21.05 -14.43 -15.49
CA LEU A 45 -20.54 -13.78 -16.70
C LEU A 45 -19.13 -14.25 -17.09
N ALA A 46 -18.37 -14.91 -16.21
CA ALA A 46 -16.96 -15.20 -16.44
C ALA A 46 -16.74 -16.30 -17.50
N VAL A 47 -16.31 -15.90 -18.70
CA VAL A 47 -16.04 -16.84 -19.82
C VAL A 47 -14.55 -17.16 -19.97
N LEU A 48 -13.68 -16.15 -19.94
CA LEU A 48 -12.24 -16.33 -20.14
C LEU A 48 -11.61 -17.11 -18.96
N PRO A 49 -10.72 -18.10 -19.17
CA PRO A 49 -10.17 -18.91 -18.07
C PRO A 49 -9.48 -18.09 -16.96
N SER A 50 -8.86 -16.95 -17.28
CA SER A 50 -8.29 -16.07 -16.26
C SER A 50 -9.34 -15.35 -15.41
N MET A 51 -10.48 -14.98 -16.00
CA MET A 51 -11.60 -14.35 -15.28
C MET A 51 -12.32 -15.39 -14.42
N GLN A 52 -12.55 -16.59 -14.96
CA GLN A 52 -13.08 -17.73 -14.21
C GLN A 52 -12.22 -18.05 -12.99
N ARG A 53 -10.89 -18.12 -13.15
CA ARG A 53 -9.98 -18.31 -12.01
C ARG A 53 -10.10 -17.18 -10.98
N SER A 54 -10.13 -15.92 -11.41
CA SER A 54 -10.28 -14.79 -10.49
C SER A 54 -11.59 -14.90 -9.69
N MET A 55 -12.70 -15.22 -10.37
CA MET A 55 -14.00 -15.42 -9.72
C MET A 55 -14.05 -16.66 -8.83
N GLN A 56 -13.36 -17.75 -9.17
CA GLN A 56 -13.23 -18.93 -8.30
C GLN A 56 -12.55 -18.59 -6.98
N PHE A 57 -11.48 -17.78 -6.99
CA PHE A 57 -10.84 -17.30 -5.77
C PHE A 57 -11.77 -16.40 -4.97
N ILE A 58 -12.45 -15.45 -5.62
CA ILE A 58 -13.41 -14.55 -4.96
C ILE A 58 -14.55 -15.32 -4.28
N LEU A 59 -15.18 -16.26 -5.00
CA LEU A 59 -16.28 -17.07 -4.46
C LEU A 59 -15.82 -18.03 -3.37
N ALA A 60 -14.62 -18.61 -3.50
CA ALA A 60 -14.06 -19.46 -2.45
C ALA A 60 -13.80 -18.65 -1.18
N LEU A 61 -13.24 -17.44 -1.30
CA LEU A 61 -12.97 -16.58 -0.16
C LEU A 61 -14.26 -16.04 0.48
N LYS A 62 -15.28 -15.73 -0.33
CA LYS A 62 -16.61 -15.31 0.16
C LYS A 62 -17.30 -16.42 0.98
N LYS A 63 -17.04 -17.68 0.64
CA LYS A 63 -17.56 -18.87 1.35
C LYS A 63 -16.65 -19.34 2.49
N ALA A 64 -15.45 -18.78 2.61
CA ALA A 64 -14.46 -19.22 3.58
C ALA A 64 -15.03 -19.13 5.00
N SER A 65 -14.71 -20.13 5.80
CA SER A 65 -15.09 -20.19 7.20
C SER A 65 -13.87 -20.51 8.07
N LEU A 66 -13.93 -20.15 9.34
CA LEU A 66 -12.84 -20.39 10.30
C LEU A 66 -12.47 -21.88 10.45
N ASN A 67 -13.36 -22.80 10.04
CA ASN A 67 -13.18 -24.24 10.23
C ASN A 67 -12.31 -24.90 9.15
N GLU A 68 -11.81 -24.13 8.18
CA GLU A 68 -11.02 -24.62 7.06
C GLU A 68 -9.53 -24.30 7.27
N GLU A 69 -8.66 -25.26 6.97
CA GLU A 69 -7.18 -25.14 6.89
C GLU A 69 -6.38 -24.84 8.18
N LEU A 70 -6.99 -24.36 9.26
CA LEU A 70 -6.31 -24.20 10.57
C LEU A 70 -6.34 -25.48 11.43
N ALA A 71 -5.29 -25.68 12.23
CA ALA A 71 -5.26 -26.78 13.20
C ALA A 71 -6.37 -26.61 14.25
N SER A 72 -6.99 -27.71 14.69
CA SER A 72 -8.15 -27.69 15.58
C SER A 72 -7.91 -26.94 16.90
N ASN A 73 -6.70 -27.02 17.44
CA ASN A 73 -6.29 -26.27 18.63
C ASN A 73 -6.15 -24.75 18.36
N ALA A 74 -5.77 -24.34 17.15
CA ALA A 74 -5.71 -22.93 16.76
C ALA A 74 -7.13 -22.37 16.61
N ILE A 75 -8.05 -23.14 16.00
CA ILE A 75 -9.47 -22.78 15.89
C ILE A 75 -10.08 -22.64 17.29
N GLU A 76 -9.86 -23.60 18.18
CA GLU A 76 -10.36 -23.57 19.55
C GLU A 76 -9.87 -22.32 20.29
N LYS A 77 -8.59 -21.95 20.16
CA LYS A 77 -8.04 -20.73 20.77
C LYS A 77 -8.62 -19.45 20.18
N ILE A 78 -8.90 -19.42 18.87
CA ILE A 78 -9.54 -18.28 18.23
C ILE A 78 -10.99 -18.14 18.71
N GLN A 79 -11.73 -19.25 18.83
CA GLN A 79 -13.12 -19.23 19.29
C GLN A 79 -13.24 -18.98 20.80
N ASN A 80 -12.28 -19.48 21.58
CA ASN A 80 -12.25 -19.43 23.03
C ASN A 80 -10.91 -18.82 23.50
N PRO A 81 -10.68 -17.52 23.26
CA PRO A 81 -9.46 -16.89 23.73
C PRO A 81 -9.39 -16.92 25.26
N PRO A 82 -8.21 -17.18 25.85
CA PRO A 82 -7.99 -17.01 27.28
C PRO A 82 -8.48 -15.65 27.76
N SER A 83 -9.29 -15.65 28.82
CA SER A 83 -9.87 -14.45 29.44
C SER A 83 -8.99 -13.82 30.52
N HIS A 84 -7.87 -14.46 30.82
CA HIS A 84 -6.87 -14.02 31.80
C HIS A 84 -5.47 -14.27 31.23
N ALA A 85 -4.51 -13.47 31.67
CA ALA A 85 -3.10 -13.74 31.43
C ALA A 85 -2.57 -14.53 32.63
N ASP A 86 -2.20 -15.79 32.42
CA ASP A 86 -1.48 -16.55 33.44
C ASP A 86 -0.10 -15.90 33.64
N PRO A 87 0.25 -15.53 34.88
CA PRO A 87 1.56 -14.94 35.14
C PRO A 87 2.66 -15.99 34.91
N ILE A 88 3.72 -15.57 34.21
CA ILE A 88 4.92 -16.37 34.04
C ILE A 88 5.79 -16.11 35.26
N ASP A 89 5.63 -16.92 36.30
CA ASP A 89 6.31 -16.69 37.59
C ASP A 89 7.59 -17.51 37.77
N ASP A 90 7.82 -18.53 36.93
CA ASP A 90 9.03 -19.35 37.00
C ASP A 90 10.27 -18.54 36.55
N PRO A 91 11.28 -18.35 37.44
CA PRO A 91 12.46 -17.55 37.11
C PRO A 91 13.25 -18.09 35.92
N GLY A 92 13.29 -19.42 35.72
CA GLY A 92 13.99 -20.04 34.59
C GLY A 92 13.33 -19.72 33.26
N THR A 93 12.01 -19.80 33.23
CA THR A 93 11.17 -19.45 32.09
C THR A 93 11.26 -17.95 31.78
N CYS A 94 11.16 -17.09 32.79
CA CYS A 94 11.33 -15.65 32.66
C CYS A 94 12.70 -15.27 32.09
N PHE A 95 13.76 -15.90 32.60
CA PHE A 95 15.12 -15.72 32.08
C PHE A 95 15.22 -16.15 30.62
N SER A 96 14.59 -17.28 30.27
CA SER A 96 14.59 -17.82 28.91
C SER A 96 13.90 -16.88 27.92
N ILE A 97 12.70 -16.39 28.25
CA ILE A 97 11.96 -15.44 27.42
C ILE A 97 12.74 -14.13 27.30
N SER A 98 13.22 -13.58 28.42
CA SER A 98 13.99 -12.33 28.42
C SER A 98 15.27 -12.45 27.60
N THR A 99 15.98 -13.57 27.70
CA THR A 99 17.17 -13.86 26.92
C THR A 99 16.83 -14.02 25.44
N TYR A 100 15.73 -14.69 25.11
CA TYR A 100 15.27 -14.86 23.73
C TYR A 100 14.98 -13.51 23.06
N LEU A 101 14.26 -12.62 23.76
CA LEU A 101 13.92 -11.28 23.28
C LEU A 101 15.16 -10.37 23.22
N ALA A 102 16.06 -10.43 24.21
CA ALA A 102 17.28 -9.63 24.22
C ALA A 102 18.28 -10.05 23.13
N LEU A 103 18.21 -11.32 22.70
CA LEU A 103 19.03 -11.89 21.64
C LEU A 103 18.28 -11.97 20.31
N GLU A 104 17.31 -11.08 20.05
CA GLU A 104 16.52 -11.02 18.80
C GLU A 104 17.42 -11.07 17.54
N ASN A 105 18.58 -10.42 17.57
CA ASN A 105 19.51 -10.36 16.43
C ASN A 105 20.64 -11.41 16.49
N ALA A 106 20.64 -12.31 17.48
CA ALA A 106 21.72 -13.28 17.69
C ALA A 106 21.35 -14.69 17.22
N SER A 107 22.36 -15.51 16.96
CA SER A 107 22.16 -16.89 16.53
C SER A 107 21.51 -17.76 17.62
N GLN A 108 20.82 -18.82 17.22
CA GLN A 108 20.34 -19.86 18.13
C GLN A 108 21.46 -20.43 19.02
N LEU A 109 22.70 -20.51 18.49
CA LEU A 109 23.87 -20.93 19.24
C LEU A 109 24.20 -19.95 20.36
N ALA A 110 24.12 -18.64 20.11
CA ALA A 110 24.35 -17.62 21.12
C ALA A 110 23.35 -17.74 22.28
N TYR A 111 22.06 -17.89 21.97
CA TYR A 111 21.04 -18.15 22.99
C TYR A 111 21.38 -19.40 23.83
N ASN A 112 21.69 -20.51 23.16
CA ASN A 112 22.00 -21.76 23.84
C ASN A 112 23.24 -21.63 24.73
N HIS A 113 24.28 -20.91 24.30
CA HIS A 113 25.48 -20.65 25.10
C HIS A 113 25.17 -19.79 26.33
N VAL A 114 24.38 -18.73 26.20
CA VAL A 114 23.97 -17.88 27.33
C VAL A 114 23.17 -18.69 28.35
N CYS A 115 22.17 -19.45 27.87
CA CYS A 115 21.39 -20.32 28.74
C CYS A 115 22.24 -21.40 29.41
N GLN A 116 23.19 -22.01 28.69
CA GLN A 116 24.09 -23.01 29.27
C GLN A 116 25.01 -22.40 30.34
N ALA A 117 25.60 -21.23 30.07
CA ALA A 117 26.42 -20.51 31.04
C ALA A 117 25.61 -20.18 32.30
N ALA A 118 24.38 -19.68 32.15
CA ALA A 118 23.48 -19.41 33.26
C ALA A 118 23.18 -20.67 34.09
N ARG A 119 22.85 -21.81 33.44
CA ARG A 119 22.61 -23.09 34.14
C ARG A 119 23.83 -23.55 34.94
N THR A 120 25.04 -23.40 34.40
CA THR A 120 26.27 -23.83 35.07
C THR A 120 26.65 -22.90 36.22
N THR A 121 26.68 -21.58 35.98
CA THR A 121 27.12 -20.58 36.95
C THR A 121 26.16 -20.43 38.12
N PHE A 122 24.84 -20.49 37.86
CA PHE A 122 23.81 -20.34 38.87
C PHE A 122 23.20 -21.68 39.31
N SER A 123 23.95 -22.77 39.14
CA SER A 123 23.50 -24.10 39.57
C SER A 123 23.06 -24.09 41.04
N GLY A 124 21.84 -24.58 41.29
CA GLY A 124 21.21 -24.56 42.62
C GLY A 124 20.38 -23.31 42.95
N SER A 125 20.36 -22.28 42.09
CA SER A 125 19.43 -21.15 42.22
C SER A 125 18.01 -21.54 41.77
N PRO A 126 16.95 -20.93 42.33
CA PRO A 126 15.57 -21.15 41.85
C PRO A 126 15.44 -20.90 40.35
N GLY A 127 14.83 -21.82 39.60
CA GLY A 127 14.61 -21.69 38.15
C GLY A 127 15.81 -22.07 37.27
N ALA A 128 17.00 -22.37 37.82
CA ALA A 128 18.17 -22.71 36.99
C ALA A 128 17.95 -23.98 36.14
N ASN A 129 17.21 -24.96 36.67
CA ASN A 129 16.87 -26.19 35.93
C ASN A 129 15.73 -25.98 34.92
N ASP A 130 14.95 -24.92 35.09
CA ASP A 130 13.77 -24.60 34.29
C ASP A 130 14.09 -23.67 33.10
N ILE A 131 15.34 -23.24 32.97
CA ILE A 131 15.82 -22.54 31.78
C ILE A 131 15.54 -23.41 30.55
N LEU A 132 14.85 -22.84 29.56
CA LEU A 132 14.34 -23.52 28.39
C LEU A 132 15.37 -23.54 27.26
N THR A 133 15.29 -24.57 26.42
CA THR A 133 16.00 -24.58 25.14
C THR A 133 15.36 -23.58 24.17
N PHE A 134 16.08 -23.19 23.12
CA PHE A 134 15.57 -22.29 22.10
C PHE A 134 14.21 -22.74 21.52
N HIS A 135 14.07 -24.02 21.20
CA HIS A 135 12.83 -24.55 20.66
C HIS A 135 11.70 -24.58 21.71
N SER A 136 12.03 -24.88 22.96
CA SER A 136 11.07 -24.89 24.06
C SER A 136 10.52 -23.49 24.37
N VAL A 137 11.37 -22.45 24.33
CA VAL A 137 10.91 -21.07 24.54
C VAL A 137 10.07 -20.57 23.38
N GLU A 138 10.40 -20.87 22.12
CA GLU A 138 9.54 -20.55 20.96
C GLU A 138 8.16 -21.20 21.07
N LYS A 139 8.13 -22.50 21.38
CA LYS A 139 6.87 -23.24 21.57
C LYS A 139 6.05 -22.66 22.72
N LEU A 140 6.72 -22.22 23.79
CA LEU A 140 6.06 -21.58 24.92
C LEU A 140 5.46 -20.24 24.51
N ILE A 141 6.23 -19.34 23.88
CA ILE A 141 5.75 -18.04 23.38
C ILE A 141 4.53 -18.23 22.46
N ALA A 142 4.62 -19.11 21.46
CA ALA A 142 3.52 -19.42 20.55
C ALA A 142 2.30 -19.99 21.29
N SER A 143 2.50 -20.73 22.38
CA SER A 143 1.40 -21.24 23.20
C SER A 143 0.67 -20.12 23.96
N TYR A 144 1.41 -19.15 24.50
CA TYR A 144 0.90 -17.99 25.26
C TYR A 144 0.21 -16.97 24.36
N THR A 145 0.85 -16.61 23.24
CA THR A 145 0.29 -15.63 22.30
C THR A 145 -0.84 -16.26 21.49
N GLY A 146 -0.71 -17.55 21.14
CA GLY A 146 -1.57 -18.21 20.16
C GLY A 146 -1.21 -17.87 18.72
N VAL A 147 -0.17 -17.06 18.50
CA VAL A 147 0.33 -16.66 17.18
C VAL A 147 1.25 -17.76 16.66
N VAL A 148 0.97 -18.23 15.44
CA VAL A 148 1.74 -19.25 14.75
C VAL A 148 1.80 -18.92 13.27
N SER A 149 2.90 -19.29 12.61
CA SER A 149 3.00 -19.21 11.16
C SER A 149 2.33 -20.44 10.51
N VAL A 150 1.61 -20.22 9.41
CA VAL A 150 1.05 -21.28 8.56
C VAL A 150 1.86 -21.35 7.27
N GLU A 151 2.41 -22.54 6.97
CA GLU A 151 3.15 -22.82 5.75
C GLU A 151 2.23 -23.27 4.62
N HIS A 152 2.50 -22.76 3.43
CA HIS A 152 1.72 -23.05 2.22
C HIS A 152 2.64 -23.41 1.07
N ASP A 153 2.25 -24.40 0.28
CA ASP A 153 3.02 -24.83 -0.90
C ASP A 153 2.97 -23.76 -2.00
N MET A 154 4.10 -23.53 -2.67
CA MET A 154 4.16 -22.63 -3.82
C MET A 154 5.00 -23.17 -4.96
N CYS A 155 4.76 -22.62 -6.16
CA CYS A 155 5.57 -22.89 -7.32
C CYS A 155 6.98 -22.29 -7.14
N ARG A 156 8.02 -23.07 -7.45
CA ARG A 156 9.43 -22.63 -7.31
C ARG A 156 9.84 -21.41 -8.14
N ASN A 157 9.05 -21.09 -9.16
CA ASN A 157 9.23 -19.91 -10.00
C ASN A 157 8.36 -18.71 -9.54
N THR A 158 7.79 -18.77 -8.33
CA THR A 158 6.87 -17.77 -7.75
C THR A 158 5.66 -17.45 -8.65
N CYS A 159 5.21 -18.43 -9.44
CA CYS A 159 4.07 -18.24 -10.33
C CYS A 159 2.73 -18.20 -9.56
N VAL A 160 2.51 -19.20 -8.70
CA VAL A 160 1.28 -19.41 -7.93
C VAL A 160 1.61 -20.00 -6.56
N ALA A 161 0.72 -19.78 -5.59
CA ALA A 161 0.55 -20.62 -4.41
C ALA A 161 -0.45 -21.75 -4.71
N PHE A 162 -0.24 -22.92 -4.12
CA PHE A 162 -1.15 -24.07 -4.23
C PHE A 162 -2.21 -24.03 -3.13
N THR A 163 -3.05 -23.00 -3.17
CA THR A 163 -4.06 -22.65 -2.16
C THR A 163 -5.43 -22.46 -2.83
N GLY A 164 -6.51 -22.52 -2.05
CA GLY A 164 -7.87 -22.31 -2.55
C GLY A 164 -8.18 -23.20 -3.78
N PRO A 165 -8.65 -22.63 -4.90
CA PRO A 165 -8.87 -23.37 -6.15
C PRO A 165 -7.65 -24.13 -6.72
N PHE A 166 -6.43 -23.79 -6.31
CA PHE A 166 -5.20 -24.46 -6.74
C PHE A 166 -4.69 -25.51 -5.75
N SER A 167 -5.36 -25.72 -4.61
CA SER A 167 -4.92 -26.62 -3.53
C SER A 167 -4.70 -28.07 -3.97
N GLN A 168 -5.44 -28.55 -4.98
CA GLN A 168 -5.35 -29.93 -5.48
C GLN A 168 -4.40 -30.10 -6.69
N LEU A 169 -3.79 -29.02 -7.18
CA LEU A 169 -2.88 -29.11 -8.32
C LEU A 169 -1.53 -29.74 -7.89
N GLU A 170 -1.02 -30.64 -8.73
CA GLU A 170 0.31 -31.26 -8.55
C GLU A 170 1.41 -30.56 -9.36
N ALA A 171 1.04 -29.67 -10.29
CA ALA A 171 1.96 -28.88 -11.11
C ALA A 171 1.41 -27.46 -11.30
N CYS A 172 2.32 -26.50 -11.50
CA CYS A 172 1.96 -25.11 -11.69
C CYS A 172 1.16 -24.92 -12.99
N PRO A 173 -0.02 -24.28 -12.98
CA PRO A 173 -0.83 -24.07 -14.19
C PRO A 173 -0.27 -23.01 -15.15
N ILE A 174 0.83 -22.34 -14.78
CA ILE A 174 1.47 -21.28 -15.59
C ILE A 174 2.77 -21.77 -16.24
N CYS A 175 3.63 -22.46 -15.49
CA CYS A 175 4.94 -22.90 -15.98
C CYS A 175 5.14 -24.43 -15.97
N ASN A 176 4.09 -25.20 -15.62
CA ASN A 176 4.08 -26.66 -15.56
C ASN A 176 5.12 -27.32 -14.64
N THR A 177 5.85 -26.54 -13.85
CA THR A 177 6.81 -27.07 -12.89
C THR A 177 6.09 -27.83 -11.78
N SER A 178 6.64 -28.97 -11.38
CA SER A 178 6.11 -29.80 -10.30
C SER A 178 6.02 -29.04 -8.98
N ARG A 179 4.91 -29.25 -8.26
CA ARG A 179 4.72 -28.81 -6.87
C ARG A 179 5.73 -29.45 -5.93
N TRP A 180 6.22 -30.65 -6.26
CA TRP A 180 7.02 -31.49 -5.38
C TRP A 180 8.52 -31.42 -5.70
N LYS A 181 9.35 -31.77 -4.71
CA LYS A 181 10.79 -32.06 -4.93
C LYS A 181 10.91 -33.37 -5.70
N GLU A 182 11.24 -33.28 -6.98
CA GLU A 182 11.24 -34.41 -7.92
C GLU A 182 12.20 -35.53 -7.48
N GLU A 183 13.39 -35.21 -6.99
CA GLU A 183 14.37 -36.18 -6.48
C GLU A 183 13.78 -37.07 -5.36
N ARG A 184 13.04 -36.45 -4.42
CA ARG A 184 12.38 -37.15 -3.32
C ARG A 184 11.18 -37.95 -3.79
N LEU A 185 10.40 -37.39 -4.70
CA LEU A 185 9.23 -38.06 -5.26
C LEU A 185 9.64 -39.31 -6.05
N GLN A 186 10.66 -39.20 -6.90
CA GLN A 186 11.20 -40.31 -7.70
C GLN A 186 11.87 -41.36 -6.81
N GLY A 187 12.75 -40.92 -5.89
CA GLY A 187 13.48 -41.83 -4.98
C GLY A 187 12.60 -42.59 -4.00
N THR A 188 11.35 -42.15 -3.79
CA THR A 188 10.37 -42.84 -2.94
C THR A 188 9.23 -43.49 -3.72
N HIS A 189 9.32 -43.55 -5.05
CA HIS A 189 8.25 -44.04 -5.94
C HIS A 189 6.89 -43.40 -5.64
N GLY A 190 6.86 -42.08 -5.41
CA GLY A 190 5.65 -41.31 -5.15
C GLY A 190 5.13 -41.37 -3.71
N ARG A 191 5.78 -42.08 -2.79
CA ARG A 191 5.33 -42.22 -1.40
C ARG A 191 5.57 -40.98 -0.54
N SER A 192 6.60 -40.19 -0.85
CA SER A 192 6.92 -38.95 -0.12
C SER A 192 6.73 -37.74 -1.02
N LYS A 193 5.72 -36.93 -0.68
CA LYS A 193 5.43 -35.65 -1.32
C LYS A 193 5.91 -34.53 -0.40
N ILE A 194 6.99 -33.87 -0.82
CA ILE A 194 7.54 -32.70 -0.12
C ILE A 194 7.51 -31.55 -1.11
N ALA A 195 6.91 -30.42 -0.71
CA ALA A 195 6.83 -29.24 -1.54
C ALA A 195 8.20 -28.77 -2.02
N ALA A 196 8.28 -28.36 -3.29
CA ALA A 196 9.50 -27.80 -3.87
C ALA A 196 9.90 -26.50 -3.16
N GLN A 197 8.91 -25.67 -2.84
CA GLN A 197 9.06 -24.41 -2.12
C GLN A 197 7.77 -24.09 -1.35
N THR A 198 7.89 -23.37 -0.25
CA THR A 198 6.76 -22.91 0.58
C THR A 198 6.85 -21.41 0.82
N PHE A 199 5.71 -20.79 1.10
CA PHE A 199 5.61 -19.45 1.65
C PHE A 199 4.86 -19.49 2.98
N MET A 200 4.89 -18.39 3.73
CA MET A 200 4.29 -18.36 5.06
C MET A 200 3.32 -17.20 5.24
N THR A 201 2.32 -17.46 6.05
CA THR A 201 1.29 -16.51 6.51
C THR A 201 1.22 -16.52 8.02
N ILE A 202 0.84 -15.41 8.63
CA ILE A 202 0.72 -15.24 10.08
C ILE A 202 -0.68 -14.68 10.32
N PRO A 203 -1.63 -15.53 10.74
CA PRO A 203 -3.02 -15.14 10.87
C PRO A 203 -3.20 -13.92 11.77
N ILE A 204 -3.95 -12.93 11.30
CA ILE A 204 -4.17 -11.68 12.03
C ILE A 204 -5.04 -11.86 13.27
N GLY A 205 -5.96 -12.83 13.27
CA GLY A 205 -6.89 -13.09 14.38
C GLY A 205 -6.19 -13.30 15.74
N PRO A 206 -5.29 -14.28 15.88
CA PRO A 206 -4.51 -14.49 17.11
C PRO A 206 -3.67 -13.28 17.52
N GLN A 207 -3.10 -12.54 16.55
CA GLN A 207 -2.33 -11.33 16.83
C GLN A 207 -3.21 -10.23 17.47
N LEU A 208 -4.45 -10.07 16.98
CA LEU A 208 -5.43 -9.14 17.56
C LEU A 208 -5.92 -9.60 18.93
N GLN A 209 -6.14 -10.91 19.13
CA GLN A 209 -6.50 -11.43 20.45
C GLN A 209 -5.41 -11.17 21.49
N ALA A 210 -4.14 -11.34 21.12
CA ALA A 210 -3.01 -11.06 22.00
C ALA A 210 -2.99 -9.57 22.45
N LEU A 211 -3.37 -8.64 21.57
CA LEU A 211 -3.50 -7.22 21.92
C LEU A 211 -4.56 -6.99 23.01
N TYR A 212 -5.74 -7.62 22.91
CA TYR A 212 -6.80 -7.46 23.91
C TYR A 212 -6.54 -8.19 25.23
N ARG A 213 -5.62 -9.16 25.27
CA ARG A 213 -5.26 -9.87 26.52
C ARG A 213 -4.43 -9.02 27.47
N ASN A 214 -3.71 -8.03 26.96
CA ASN A 214 -2.95 -7.10 27.79
C ASN A 214 -3.81 -5.85 28.07
N LYS A 215 -3.94 -5.48 29.36
CA LYS A 215 -4.75 -4.34 29.78
C LYS A 215 -4.34 -3.02 29.12
N ASP A 216 -3.04 -2.75 29.03
CA ASP A 216 -2.53 -1.50 28.47
C ASP A 216 -2.76 -1.43 26.96
N SER A 217 -2.44 -2.52 26.25
CA SER A 217 -2.73 -2.64 24.82
C SER A 217 -4.23 -2.59 24.52
N ALA A 218 -5.07 -3.19 25.36
CA ALA A 218 -6.53 -3.13 25.22
C ALA A 218 -7.07 -1.71 25.42
N ASN A 219 -6.51 -0.95 26.36
CA ASN A 219 -6.83 0.47 26.52
C ASN A 219 -6.39 1.28 25.29
N ASP A 220 -5.22 0.99 24.73
CA ASP A 220 -4.76 1.65 23.50
C ASP A 220 -5.66 1.34 22.30
N MET A 221 -6.16 0.11 22.18
CA MET A 221 -7.11 -0.30 21.13
C MET A 221 -8.45 0.42 21.21
N ASP A 222 -8.76 1.07 22.34
CA ASP A 222 -9.96 1.87 22.53
C ASP A 222 -9.83 3.29 21.96
N TYR A 223 -8.64 3.68 21.51
CA TYR A 223 -8.37 4.99 20.93
C TYR A 223 -9.33 5.31 19.79
N LEU A 224 -9.48 4.41 18.82
CA LEU A 224 -10.33 4.68 17.64
C LEU A 224 -11.76 4.97 18.05
N ARG A 225 -12.34 4.18 18.98
CA ARG A 225 -13.69 4.41 19.48
C ARG A 225 -13.79 5.78 20.15
N THR A 226 -12.87 6.07 21.07
CA THR A 226 -12.86 7.33 21.83
C THR A 226 -12.74 8.52 20.88
N ARG A 227 -11.79 8.46 19.95
CA ARG A 227 -11.53 9.52 18.99
C ARG A 227 -12.69 9.74 18.02
N THR A 228 -13.34 8.67 17.55
CA THR A 228 -14.54 8.77 16.73
C THR A 228 -15.66 9.50 17.46
N MET A 229 -15.90 9.18 18.74
CA MET A 229 -16.92 9.87 19.54
C MET A 229 -16.61 11.36 19.73
N GLU A 230 -15.35 11.70 20.00
CA GLU A 230 -14.90 13.10 20.09
C GLU A 230 -15.14 13.87 18.79
N VAL A 231 -14.79 13.26 17.64
CA VAL A 231 -14.97 13.88 16.32
C VAL A 231 -16.46 14.07 16.01
N LEU A 232 -17.29 13.06 16.23
CA LEU A 232 -18.73 13.15 15.98
C LEU A 232 -19.43 14.16 16.89
N GLN A 233 -19.03 14.23 18.17
CA GLN A 233 -19.52 15.26 19.08
C GLN A 233 -19.12 16.66 18.61
N GLY A 234 -17.84 16.87 18.28
CA GLY A 234 -17.37 18.15 17.75
C GLY A 234 -18.11 18.55 16.47
N LEU A 235 -18.33 17.59 15.57
CA LEU A 235 -19.08 17.79 14.33
C LEU A 235 -20.55 18.18 14.59
N GLN A 236 -21.20 17.61 15.62
CA GLN A 236 -22.55 17.99 16.01
C GLN A 236 -22.61 19.42 16.58
N GLU A 237 -21.57 19.85 17.30
CA GLU A 237 -21.49 21.16 17.92
C GLU A 237 -21.11 22.28 16.94
N THR A 238 -20.17 22.02 16.01
CA THR A 238 -19.59 23.05 15.12
C THR A 238 -20.01 22.91 13.66
N GLY A 239 -20.56 21.76 13.26
CA GLY A 239 -20.89 21.45 11.86
C GLY A 239 -19.69 21.21 10.95
N ASN A 240 -18.46 21.16 11.49
CA ASN A 240 -17.25 20.93 10.69
C ASN A 240 -16.13 20.19 11.43
N ILE A 241 -15.19 19.64 10.67
CA ILE A 241 -13.93 19.10 11.17
C ILE A 241 -12.84 20.13 10.87
N PRO A 242 -12.35 20.93 11.84
CA PRO A 242 -11.44 22.03 11.55
C PRO A 242 -10.03 21.57 11.14
N VAL A 243 -9.61 20.40 11.66
CA VAL A 243 -8.30 19.80 11.42
C VAL A 243 -8.46 18.31 11.19
N ILE A 244 -7.86 17.82 10.11
CA ILE A 244 -7.75 16.40 9.78
C ILE A 244 -6.34 15.95 10.21
N ASP A 245 -6.23 15.16 11.28
CA ASP A 245 -4.94 14.70 11.81
C ASP A 245 -4.77 13.18 11.91
N ASP A 246 -5.77 12.41 11.49
CA ASP A 246 -5.76 10.95 11.49
C ASP A 246 -6.82 10.40 10.52
N ILE A 247 -6.75 9.10 10.23
CA ILE A 247 -7.68 8.36 9.34
C ILE A 247 -9.13 8.46 9.84
N VAL A 248 -9.30 8.54 11.16
CA VAL A 248 -10.60 8.65 11.84
C VAL A 248 -11.40 9.91 11.46
N MET A 249 -10.75 10.96 10.96
CA MET A 249 -11.42 12.18 10.45
C MET A 249 -11.84 12.07 8.98
N GLY A 250 -11.45 10.99 8.30
CA GLY A 250 -11.83 10.75 6.92
C GLY A 250 -13.31 10.40 6.79
N TRP A 251 -14.00 11.06 5.87
CA TRP A 251 -15.41 10.83 5.60
C TRP A 251 -15.77 9.40 5.15
N ASP A 252 -14.83 8.64 4.57
CA ASP A 252 -15.08 7.24 4.24
C ASP A 252 -15.27 6.40 5.51
N TYR A 253 -14.45 6.64 6.53
CA TYR A 253 -14.55 5.98 7.81
C TYR A 253 -15.78 6.49 8.58
N LEU A 254 -15.91 7.82 8.74
CA LEU A 254 -17.03 8.41 9.48
C LEU A 254 -18.39 8.07 8.87
N GLY A 255 -18.51 8.10 7.55
CA GLY A 255 -19.74 7.72 6.86
C GLY A 255 -20.10 6.25 7.07
N ALA A 256 -19.11 5.35 7.08
CA ALA A 256 -19.35 3.94 7.37
C ALA A 256 -19.73 3.69 8.85
N VAL A 257 -19.22 4.49 9.78
CA VAL A 257 -19.62 4.47 11.19
C VAL A 257 -21.07 4.94 11.34
N LEU A 258 -21.41 6.09 10.76
CA LEU A 258 -22.73 6.71 10.88
C LEU A 258 -23.83 5.85 10.23
N ASP A 259 -23.54 5.20 9.10
CA ASP A 259 -24.43 4.23 8.44
C ASP A 259 -24.57 2.90 9.21
N GLY A 260 -23.72 2.65 10.22
CA GLY A 260 -23.74 1.43 11.02
C GLY A 260 -23.05 0.22 10.39
N ASP A 261 -22.32 0.43 9.28
CA ASP A 261 -21.46 -0.59 8.66
C ASP A 261 -20.30 -0.95 9.59
N ILE A 262 -19.64 0.08 10.15
CA ILE A 262 -18.59 -0.06 11.14
C ILE A 262 -19.17 0.14 12.54
N LYS A 263 -19.03 -0.89 13.39
CA LYS A 263 -19.51 -0.89 14.78
C LYS A 263 -18.39 -0.49 15.74
N GLN A 264 -18.78 -0.10 16.95
CA GLN A 264 -17.85 0.38 17.99
C GLN A 264 -16.76 -0.65 18.38
N GLN A 265 -17.04 -1.94 18.22
CA GLN A 265 -16.12 -3.02 18.59
C GLN A 265 -15.37 -3.60 17.39
N ASP A 266 -15.62 -3.08 16.19
CA ASP A 266 -14.93 -3.54 14.99
C ASP A 266 -13.48 -3.05 15.00
N ILE A 267 -12.61 -3.89 14.44
CA ILE A 267 -11.18 -3.59 14.30
C ILE A 267 -10.93 -3.19 12.85
N ILE A 268 -10.34 -2.01 12.68
CA ILE A 268 -9.98 -1.46 11.38
C ILE A 268 -8.53 -1.77 11.08
N LEU A 269 -8.32 -2.47 9.96
CA LEU A 269 -7.02 -2.87 9.47
C LEU A 269 -6.70 -2.12 8.18
N MET A 270 -5.51 -1.53 8.15
CA MET A 270 -4.87 -1.10 6.91
C MET A 270 -3.78 -2.10 6.55
N VAL A 271 -3.61 -2.34 5.26
CA VAL A 271 -2.64 -3.31 4.76
C VAL A 271 -1.71 -2.67 3.73
N SER A 272 -0.43 -2.98 3.85
CA SER A 272 0.59 -2.59 2.88
C SER A 272 1.31 -3.84 2.40
N LEU A 273 1.70 -3.88 1.12
CA LEU A 273 2.40 -5.00 0.47
C LEU A 273 3.51 -4.41 -0.40
N ASP A 274 4.72 -4.96 -0.27
CA ASP A 274 5.84 -4.57 -1.13
C ASP A 274 6.85 -5.72 -1.34
N GLY A 275 7.68 -5.57 -2.38
CA GLY A 275 8.84 -6.40 -2.64
C GLY A 275 10.06 -5.89 -1.88
N ALA A 276 10.80 -6.80 -1.26
CA ALA A 276 11.97 -6.55 -0.44
C ALA A 276 13.16 -7.34 -0.99
N GLN A 277 14.29 -6.66 -1.21
CA GLN A 277 15.57 -7.32 -1.41
C GLN A 277 16.24 -7.48 -0.04
N LEU A 278 16.33 -8.71 0.47
CA LEU A 278 16.80 -8.98 1.84
C LEU A 278 18.34 -9.07 1.96
N TYR A 279 19.04 -9.31 0.85
CA TYR A 279 20.50 -9.36 0.76
C TYR A 279 20.96 -8.79 -0.59
N ASP A 280 22.26 -8.49 -0.72
CA ASP A 280 22.86 -8.00 -1.98
C ASP A 280 22.70 -8.96 -3.19
N SER A 281 22.17 -10.17 -2.97
CA SER A 281 21.77 -11.10 -4.03
C SER A 281 20.26 -11.06 -4.29
N LYS A 282 19.88 -10.86 -5.56
CA LYS A 282 18.50 -10.96 -6.09
C LYS A 282 17.85 -12.33 -5.86
N GLU A 283 18.64 -13.36 -5.53
CA GLU A 283 18.13 -14.71 -5.25
C GLU A 283 17.35 -14.79 -3.92
N LEU A 284 17.49 -13.78 -3.06
CA LEU A 284 16.84 -13.70 -1.73
C LEU A 284 15.78 -12.59 -1.66
N ASP A 285 15.28 -12.12 -2.81
CA ASP A 285 14.12 -11.22 -2.85
C ASP A 285 12.92 -11.91 -2.17
N CYS A 286 12.09 -11.13 -1.49
CA CYS A 286 10.88 -11.58 -0.80
C CYS A 286 9.77 -10.57 -0.99
N TRP A 287 8.53 -11.01 -1.16
CA TRP A 287 7.38 -10.13 -1.04
C TRP A 287 6.77 -10.29 0.35
N MET A 288 6.48 -9.18 1.02
CA MET A 288 5.82 -9.21 2.33
C MET A 288 4.70 -8.21 2.43
N TYR A 289 3.71 -8.53 3.25
CA TYR A 289 2.66 -7.60 3.64
C TYR A 289 2.57 -7.49 5.15
N ILE A 290 2.14 -6.31 5.58
CA ILE A 290 1.96 -5.95 6.97
C ILE A 290 0.56 -5.40 7.19
N TRP A 291 0.04 -5.64 8.39
CA TRP A 291 -1.16 -5.04 8.91
C TRP A 291 -0.80 -3.91 9.86
N ILE A 292 -1.52 -2.80 9.70
CA ILE A 292 -1.51 -1.65 10.58
C ILE A 292 -2.88 -1.62 11.26
N VAL A 293 -2.86 -1.68 12.59
CA VAL A 293 -4.07 -1.71 13.41
C VAL A 293 -4.47 -0.27 13.73
N VAL A 294 -5.46 0.26 13.00
CA VAL A 294 -5.89 1.67 13.11
C VAL A 294 -6.58 1.95 14.45
N ASN A 295 -7.00 0.91 15.17
CA ASN A 295 -7.56 1.02 16.52
C ASN A 295 -6.59 1.61 17.55
N LEU A 296 -5.29 1.47 17.33
CA LEU A 296 -4.23 2.04 18.16
C LEU A 296 -3.98 3.52 17.80
N PRO A 297 -3.52 4.35 18.76
CA PRO A 297 -3.25 5.75 18.50
C PRO A 297 -2.10 5.97 17.49
N PRO A 298 -2.07 7.11 16.76
CA PRO A 298 -1.11 7.38 15.70
C PRO A 298 0.37 7.31 16.13
N ASP A 299 0.65 7.66 17.38
CA ASP A 299 2.00 7.58 17.93
C ASP A 299 2.45 6.14 18.17
N LYS A 300 1.54 5.16 18.18
CA LYS A 300 1.80 3.73 18.40
C LYS A 300 1.68 2.90 17.14
N HIS A 301 0.64 3.07 16.31
CA HIS A 301 0.33 2.10 15.25
C HIS A 301 1.36 2.03 14.11
N TYR A 302 2.27 3.01 13.97
CA TYR A 302 3.39 2.98 13.02
C TYR A 302 4.72 2.55 13.64
N ARG A 303 4.76 2.24 14.95
CA ARG A 303 5.98 1.77 15.61
C ARG A 303 6.21 0.30 15.33
N LYS A 304 7.48 -0.11 15.16
CA LYS A 304 7.91 -1.51 14.92
C LYS A 304 7.13 -2.52 15.77
N LEU A 305 6.95 -2.25 17.06
CA LEU A 305 6.26 -3.13 18.01
C LEU A 305 4.79 -3.43 17.67
N HIS A 306 4.10 -2.53 16.98
CA HIS A 306 2.67 -2.62 16.67
C HIS A 306 2.38 -2.96 15.21
N ILE A 307 3.40 -2.98 14.35
CA ILE A 307 3.28 -3.50 12.98
C ILE A 307 3.17 -5.01 13.04
N ARG A 308 2.19 -5.56 12.32
CA ARG A 308 1.86 -6.98 12.32
C ARG A 308 2.20 -7.61 10.97
N PRO A 309 3.27 -8.39 10.85
CA PRO A 309 3.53 -9.12 9.62
C PRO A 309 2.36 -10.05 9.29
N GLY A 310 1.93 -10.03 8.03
CA GLY A 310 0.90 -10.92 7.53
C GLY A 310 1.49 -12.10 6.78
N GLY A 311 2.51 -11.90 5.95
CA GLY A 311 3.13 -13.04 5.28
C GLY A 311 4.40 -12.72 4.52
N PHE A 312 5.12 -13.78 4.17
CA PHE A 312 6.41 -13.75 3.49
C PHE A 312 6.36 -14.70 2.31
N ILE A 313 6.48 -14.16 1.10
CA ILE A 313 6.50 -14.89 -0.17
C ILE A 313 7.93 -14.86 -0.70
N PRO A 314 8.62 -16.01 -0.71
CA PRO A 314 9.96 -16.10 -1.27
C PRO A 314 10.03 -15.76 -2.77
N GLY A 315 11.11 -15.09 -3.16
CA GLY A 315 11.49 -14.81 -4.54
C GLY A 315 12.14 -16.02 -5.23
N PRO A 316 12.90 -15.81 -6.32
CA PRO A 316 13.47 -14.52 -6.79
C PRO A 316 12.54 -13.71 -7.70
N ASN A 317 11.40 -14.28 -8.11
CA ASN A 317 10.50 -13.65 -9.06
C ASN A 317 9.31 -12.99 -8.36
N LYS A 318 8.74 -11.97 -9.00
CA LYS A 318 7.46 -11.40 -8.61
C LYS A 318 6.32 -12.41 -8.77
N PRO A 319 5.38 -12.51 -7.81
CA PRO A 319 4.17 -13.31 -7.95
C PRO A 319 3.41 -13.06 -9.26
N LYS A 320 3.23 -14.10 -10.08
CA LYS A 320 2.44 -13.99 -11.33
C LYS A 320 0.93 -14.02 -11.08
N HIS A 321 0.48 -14.79 -10.08
CA HIS A 321 -0.92 -14.88 -9.65
C HIS A 321 -1.05 -14.54 -8.16
N LEU A 322 -1.02 -13.25 -7.84
CA LEU A 322 -0.98 -12.80 -6.45
C LEU A 322 -2.18 -13.26 -5.61
N ASP A 323 -3.38 -13.34 -6.19
CA ASP A 323 -4.59 -13.76 -5.46
C ASP A 323 -4.42 -15.15 -4.83
N SER A 324 -3.59 -16.02 -5.42
CA SER A 324 -3.31 -17.33 -4.82
C SER A 324 -2.46 -17.21 -3.54
N PHE A 325 -1.51 -16.28 -3.50
CA PHE A 325 -0.67 -16.08 -2.31
C PHE A 325 -1.42 -15.37 -1.17
N LEU A 326 -2.43 -14.58 -1.51
CA LEU A 326 -3.19 -13.78 -0.53
C LEU A 326 -4.52 -14.40 -0.14
N PHE A 327 -4.99 -15.42 -0.88
CA PHE A 327 -6.16 -16.21 -0.52
C PHE A 327 -6.12 -16.73 0.92
N PRO A 328 -4.99 -17.26 1.45
CA PRO A 328 -4.98 -17.85 2.79
C PRO A 328 -5.10 -16.86 3.95
N ASP A 329 -4.75 -15.59 3.77
CA ASP A 329 -4.69 -14.62 4.87
C ASP A 329 -5.57 -13.37 4.65
N GLY A 330 -6.10 -13.17 3.44
CA GLY A 330 -6.90 -11.98 3.10
C GLY A 330 -6.13 -10.65 3.18
N PRO A 331 -6.75 -9.51 2.82
CA PRO A 331 -6.23 -8.14 2.64
C PRO A 331 -4.87 -7.84 1.98
N GLY A 332 -4.77 -6.96 0.97
CA GLY A 332 -3.54 -6.32 0.46
C GLY A 332 -3.93 -5.25 -0.57
N LEU A 333 -3.20 -4.16 -0.81
CA LEU A 333 -3.80 -2.99 -1.50
C LEU A 333 -3.39 -2.78 -2.97
N VAL A 334 -2.10 -2.84 -3.31
CA VAL A 334 -1.62 -2.24 -4.57
C VAL A 334 -1.76 -3.14 -5.81
N TYR A 335 -1.84 -4.46 -5.60
CA TYR A 335 -2.03 -5.45 -6.67
C TYR A 335 -3.47 -5.97 -6.77
N TRP A 336 -4.33 -5.51 -5.86
CA TRP A 336 -5.68 -6.01 -5.72
C TRP A 336 -6.66 -5.31 -6.63
N ASN A 337 -6.43 -4.03 -6.93
CA ASN A 337 -7.38 -3.19 -7.65
C ASN A 337 -7.79 -3.72 -9.02
N GLY A 338 -6.99 -4.64 -9.59
CA GLY A 338 -7.22 -5.17 -10.91
C GLY A 338 -7.16 -4.09 -11.98
N MET A 339 -6.65 -2.89 -11.68
CA MET A 339 -6.61 -1.78 -12.61
C MET A 339 -5.40 -1.89 -13.55
N VAL A 340 -5.51 -1.29 -14.72
CA VAL A 340 -4.41 -1.17 -15.67
C VAL A 340 -3.36 -0.22 -15.10
N GLY A 341 -2.09 -0.49 -15.40
CA GLY A 341 -1.01 0.45 -15.15
C GLY A 341 -1.12 1.70 -16.03
N HIS A 342 0.02 2.35 -16.28
CA HIS A 342 0.09 3.71 -16.83
C HIS A 342 -0.42 3.89 -18.28
N SER A 343 -1.00 2.87 -18.91
CA SER A 343 -1.30 2.84 -20.35
C SER A 343 -2.79 2.76 -20.71
N GLY A 344 -3.70 2.80 -19.73
CA GLY A 344 -5.15 2.65 -19.95
C GLY A 344 -5.84 3.93 -20.43
N LYS A 345 -6.92 3.79 -21.22
CA LYS A 345 -7.81 4.89 -21.61
C LYS A 345 -8.54 5.45 -20.38
N ASN A 346 -9.02 4.59 -19.48
CA ASN A 346 -9.37 4.99 -18.12
C ASN A 346 -8.18 4.64 -17.21
N GLY A 347 -7.22 5.56 -17.12
CA GLY A 347 -5.90 5.30 -16.54
C GLY A 347 -5.70 5.78 -15.10
N CYS A 348 -6.66 6.52 -14.54
CA CYS A 348 -6.53 7.06 -13.19
C CYS A 348 -6.68 5.95 -12.14
N ARG A 349 -5.70 5.84 -11.23
CA ARG A 349 -5.72 4.82 -10.17
C ARG A 349 -6.80 5.07 -9.11
N MET A 350 -7.31 6.29 -9.03
CA MET A 350 -8.49 6.63 -8.21
C MET A 350 -9.81 6.33 -8.93
N TYR A 351 -9.75 5.92 -10.19
CA TYR A 351 -10.92 5.63 -11.01
C TYR A 351 -11.90 6.82 -11.08
N CYS A 352 -11.36 8.03 -11.26
CA CYS A 352 -12.14 9.29 -11.35
C CYS A 352 -12.92 9.44 -12.68
N GLY A 353 -12.84 8.47 -13.60
CA GLY A 353 -13.58 8.50 -14.87
C GLY A 353 -12.98 9.42 -15.96
N VAL A 354 -11.93 10.18 -15.65
CA VAL A 354 -11.21 10.97 -16.66
C VAL A 354 -10.62 10.06 -17.74
N LEU A 355 -10.95 10.38 -18.99
CA LEU A 355 -10.43 9.66 -20.15
C LEU A 355 -9.07 10.22 -20.57
N SER A 356 -8.11 9.33 -20.69
CA SER A 356 -6.76 9.58 -21.19
C SER A 356 -6.74 9.75 -22.71
N ARG A 357 -5.66 10.33 -23.22
CA ARG A 357 -5.39 10.60 -24.64
C ARG A 357 -4.16 9.83 -25.13
N ARG A 358 -4.05 9.53 -26.42
CA ARG A 358 -2.88 8.83 -27.00
C ARG A 358 -2.33 9.52 -28.24
N LYS A 359 -1.08 9.21 -28.58
CA LYS A 359 -0.50 9.55 -29.89
C LYS A 359 -1.14 8.71 -31.01
N THR A 360 -1.28 9.28 -32.19
CA THR A 360 -1.93 8.72 -33.39
C THR A 360 -1.38 7.35 -33.74
N GLN A 361 -0.06 7.21 -33.76
CA GLN A 361 0.65 5.97 -34.13
C GLN A 361 1.05 5.09 -32.94
N LYS A 362 0.65 5.44 -31.71
CA LYS A 362 0.98 4.67 -30.49
C LYS A 362 -0.29 4.17 -29.80
N LYS A 363 -0.12 3.14 -28.99
CA LYS A 363 -1.22 2.49 -28.23
C LYS A 363 -1.29 2.94 -26.77
N HIS A 364 -0.26 3.62 -26.29
CA HIS A 364 -0.17 4.08 -24.90
C HIS A 364 -0.98 5.35 -24.70
N TYR A 365 -1.78 5.37 -23.64
CA TYR A 365 -2.61 6.50 -23.24
C TYR A 365 -1.96 7.25 -22.07
N TYR A 366 -2.13 8.57 -22.05
CA TYR A 366 -1.60 9.52 -21.08
C TYR A 366 -2.75 10.38 -20.55
N LEU A 367 -2.74 10.69 -19.27
CA LEU A 367 -3.82 11.44 -18.59
C LEU A 367 -3.70 12.95 -18.85
N ALA A 368 -3.61 13.36 -20.12
CA ALA A 368 -3.59 14.76 -20.53
C ALA A 368 -5.02 15.32 -20.58
N LEU A 369 -5.29 16.32 -19.75
CA LEU A 369 -6.58 16.99 -19.65
C LEU A 369 -6.81 17.90 -20.87
N LEU A 370 -5.77 18.58 -21.34
CA LEU A 370 -5.81 19.46 -22.51
C LEU A 370 -5.60 18.66 -23.80
N ARG A 371 -6.42 18.94 -24.81
CA ARG A 371 -6.31 18.29 -26.13
C ARG A 371 -5.11 18.86 -26.88
N PRO A 372 -4.28 18.00 -27.53
CA PRO A 372 -3.23 18.49 -28.40
C PRO A 372 -3.80 19.37 -29.53
N ARG A 373 -3.03 20.39 -29.92
CA ARG A 373 -3.47 21.43 -30.87
C ARG A 373 -2.90 21.22 -32.28
N ASP A 374 -1.81 20.48 -32.41
CA ASP A 374 -1.15 20.19 -33.68
C ASP A 374 -1.78 18.98 -34.39
N ARG A 375 -1.88 17.84 -33.69
CA ARG A 375 -2.39 16.57 -34.21
C ARG A 375 -3.11 15.83 -33.09
N CYS A 376 -4.20 15.13 -33.42
CA CYS A 376 -4.95 14.41 -32.42
C CYS A 376 -5.47 13.08 -32.97
N ALA A 377 -5.24 12.00 -32.22
CA ALA A 377 -5.75 10.69 -32.56
C ALA A 377 -7.28 10.62 -32.40
N ALA A 378 -7.95 9.88 -33.28
CA ALA A 378 -9.37 9.59 -33.13
C ALA A 378 -9.64 8.87 -31.79
N GLY A 379 -10.62 9.36 -31.03
CA GLY A 379 -10.94 8.87 -29.69
C GLY A 379 -10.10 9.50 -28.57
N SER A 380 -9.21 10.44 -28.92
CA SER A 380 -8.46 11.31 -27.99
C SER A 380 -8.75 12.79 -28.24
N ASP A 381 -9.76 13.09 -29.06
CA ASP A 381 -10.19 14.39 -29.54
C ASP A 381 -11.32 15.03 -28.72
N HIS A 382 -11.72 14.38 -27.61
CA HIS A 382 -12.67 14.91 -26.64
C HIS A 382 -12.23 16.29 -26.12
N ASN A 383 -13.20 17.09 -25.65
CA ASN A 383 -12.94 18.44 -25.15
C ASN A 383 -11.91 18.45 -24.02
N ASP A 384 -11.28 19.61 -23.83
CA ASP A 384 -10.43 19.86 -22.68
C ASP A 384 -11.23 19.65 -21.39
N ILE A 385 -10.59 19.07 -20.38
CA ILE A 385 -11.19 18.83 -19.06
C ILE A 385 -10.66 19.88 -18.10
N ASP A 386 -11.53 20.46 -17.29
CA ASP A 386 -11.11 21.38 -16.24
C ASP A 386 -10.59 20.59 -15.04
N VAL A 387 -9.34 20.86 -14.66
CA VAL A 387 -8.67 20.22 -13.53
C VAL A 387 -9.29 20.60 -12.17
N PHE A 388 -10.04 21.70 -12.12
CA PHE A 388 -10.78 22.12 -10.92
C PHE A 388 -12.16 21.45 -10.81
N ASP A 389 -12.65 20.80 -11.87
CA ASP A 389 -13.95 20.14 -11.93
C ASP A 389 -13.79 18.67 -12.34
N LEU A 390 -12.98 17.95 -11.56
CA LEU A 390 -12.76 16.52 -11.78
C LEU A 390 -13.84 15.70 -11.04
N PRO A 391 -14.35 14.62 -11.65
CA PRO A 391 -15.28 13.74 -10.95
C PRO A 391 -14.61 13.05 -9.76
N LEU A 392 -15.40 12.76 -8.72
CA LEU A 392 -14.94 12.00 -7.57
C LEU A 392 -14.43 10.61 -7.99
N GLY A 393 -13.37 10.15 -7.31
CA GLY A 393 -12.85 8.78 -7.47
C GLY A 393 -13.92 7.72 -7.18
N GLY A 394 -13.78 6.55 -7.81
CA GLY A 394 -14.77 5.47 -7.71
C GLY A 394 -16.02 5.67 -8.56
N SER A 395 -15.83 6.17 -9.79
CA SER A 395 -16.89 6.43 -10.78
C SER A 395 -18.02 5.37 -10.77
N THR A 396 -19.25 5.84 -10.94
CA THR A 396 -20.47 5.02 -11.09
C THR A 396 -20.34 3.96 -12.19
N GLU A 397 -19.44 4.15 -13.16
CA GLU A 397 -19.17 3.19 -14.22
C GLU A 397 -18.35 1.97 -13.78
N TYR A 398 -17.73 1.98 -12.59
CA TYR A 398 -16.83 0.91 -12.15
C TYR A 398 -17.50 -0.47 -12.22
N ALA A 399 -18.73 -0.61 -11.70
CA ALA A 399 -19.47 -1.87 -11.75
C ALA A 399 -19.79 -2.31 -13.19
N ASN A 400 -20.17 -1.39 -14.07
CA ASN A 400 -20.45 -1.69 -15.49
C ASN A 400 -19.18 -2.13 -16.24
N ASN A 401 -18.07 -1.46 -15.95
CA ASN A 401 -16.76 -1.77 -16.52
C ASN A 401 -16.23 -3.10 -15.99
N LEU A 402 -16.55 -3.46 -14.75
CA LEU A 402 -16.28 -4.76 -14.17
C LEU A 402 -17.07 -5.88 -14.85
N ASN A 403 -18.39 -5.68 -15.05
CA ASN A 403 -19.22 -6.61 -15.84
C ASN A 403 -18.62 -6.81 -17.24
N THR A 404 -18.21 -5.72 -17.88
CA THR A 404 -17.62 -5.74 -19.23
C THR A 404 -16.31 -6.53 -19.29
N ILE A 405 -15.40 -6.37 -18.32
CA ILE A 405 -14.12 -7.08 -18.35
C ILE A 405 -14.27 -8.56 -18.02
N VAL A 406 -15.23 -8.92 -17.16
CA VAL A 406 -15.47 -10.32 -16.78
C VAL A 406 -16.19 -11.08 -17.90
N SER A 407 -17.08 -10.43 -18.65
CA SER A 407 -17.87 -11.05 -19.72
C SER A 407 -17.12 -11.28 -21.03
N VAL A 408 -15.84 -10.92 -21.14
CA VAL A 408 -15.09 -11.08 -22.40
C VAL A 408 -14.81 -12.55 -22.72
N CYS A 409 -14.98 -12.92 -24.00
CA CYS A 409 -14.91 -14.33 -24.42
C CYS A 409 -13.52 -14.76 -24.91
N ASN A 410 -12.63 -13.81 -25.24
CA ASN A 410 -11.30 -14.12 -25.77
C ASN A 410 -10.26 -13.05 -25.43
N LYS A 411 -8.99 -13.40 -25.64
CA LYS A 411 -7.83 -12.57 -25.31
C LYS A 411 -7.82 -11.24 -26.05
N THR A 412 -8.19 -11.20 -27.34
CA THR A 412 -8.23 -9.98 -28.15
C THR A 412 -9.26 -8.99 -27.61
N GLN A 413 -10.47 -9.48 -27.29
CA GLN A 413 -11.50 -8.67 -26.65
C GLN A 413 -11.05 -8.18 -25.27
N TRP A 414 -10.40 -9.05 -24.48
CA TRP A 414 -9.85 -8.67 -23.18
C TRP A 414 -8.80 -7.57 -23.31
N ASP A 415 -7.83 -7.66 -24.24
CA ASP A 415 -6.79 -6.64 -24.40
C ASP A 415 -7.39 -5.28 -24.79
N LYS A 416 -8.44 -5.28 -25.63
CA LYS A 416 -9.20 -4.08 -26.00
C LYS A 416 -9.96 -3.52 -24.80
N LYS A 417 -10.82 -4.32 -24.16
CA LYS A 417 -11.66 -3.88 -23.04
C LYS A 417 -10.85 -3.48 -21.84
N LYS A 418 -9.74 -4.16 -21.55
CA LYS A 418 -8.79 -3.76 -20.54
C LYS A 418 -8.32 -2.33 -20.75
N THR A 419 -7.94 -2.00 -21.99
CA THR A 419 -7.47 -0.65 -22.32
C THR A 419 -8.60 0.37 -22.16
N ASP A 420 -9.81 0.05 -22.62
CA ASP A 420 -10.98 0.94 -22.55
C ASP A 420 -11.43 1.20 -21.10
N THR A 421 -11.56 0.16 -20.29
CA THR A 421 -12.15 0.23 -18.94
C THR A 421 -11.15 0.56 -17.84
N GLY A 422 -9.85 0.39 -18.12
CA GLY A 422 -8.83 0.50 -17.07
C GLY A 422 -8.80 -0.68 -16.12
N LEU A 423 -9.47 -1.81 -16.44
CA LEU A 423 -9.53 -3.01 -15.58
C LEU A 423 -8.94 -4.24 -16.28
N THR A 424 -8.24 -5.08 -15.54
CA THR A 424 -7.57 -6.30 -15.97
C THR A 424 -8.25 -7.55 -15.45
N LYS A 425 -8.86 -7.47 -14.27
CA LYS A 425 -9.56 -8.55 -13.57
C LYS A 425 -10.43 -7.98 -12.46
N PRO A 426 -11.40 -8.76 -11.94
CA PRO A 426 -12.08 -8.40 -10.70
C PRO A 426 -11.14 -8.47 -9.49
N PRO A 427 -11.19 -7.49 -8.57
CA PRO A 427 -10.38 -7.49 -7.36
C PRO A 427 -10.78 -8.60 -6.38
N LEU A 428 -9.80 -9.25 -5.75
CA LEU A 428 -10.04 -10.27 -4.72
C LEU A 428 -10.84 -9.72 -3.52
N LEU A 429 -10.74 -8.41 -3.25
CA LEU A 429 -11.47 -7.71 -2.18
C LEU A 429 -13.00 -7.80 -2.35
N LEU A 430 -13.53 -8.13 -3.54
CA LEU A 430 -14.97 -8.32 -3.75
C LEU A 430 -15.54 -9.49 -2.93
N ALA A 431 -14.68 -10.38 -2.43
CA ALA A 431 -15.08 -11.44 -1.53
C ALA A 431 -15.49 -10.92 -0.14
N LEU A 432 -15.01 -9.74 0.27
CA LEU A 432 -15.33 -9.17 1.58
C LEU A 432 -16.80 -8.75 1.63
N GLN A 433 -17.38 -8.83 2.83
CA GLN A 433 -18.71 -8.27 3.08
C GLN A 433 -18.68 -6.76 2.82
N PRO A 434 -19.59 -6.21 1.99
CA PRO A 434 -19.62 -4.77 1.69
C PRO A 434 -19.74 -3.89 2.95
N THR A 435 -20.44 -4.37 3.98
CA THR A 435 -20.60 -3.68 5.26
C THR A 435 -19.37 -3.76 6.17
N ARG A 436 -18.31 -4.49 5.78
CA ARG A 436 -17.06 -4.63 6.55
C ARG A 436 -15.84 -4.12 5.79
N CYS A 437 -16.05 -3.28 4.78
CA CYS A 437 -15.01 -2.70 3.94
C CYS A 437 -15.44 -1.29 3.54
N LEU A 438 -14.49 -0.37 3.30
CA LEU A 438 -14.79 0.98 2.81
C LEU A 438 -15.27 1.01 1.34
N GLY A 439 -15.54 -0.16 0.74
CA GLY A 439 -16.07 -0.30 -0.62
C GLY A 439 -15.00 -0.20 -1.72
N ILE A 440 -15.18 -0.89 -2.85
CA ILE A 440 -14.22 -0.87 -3.96
C ILE A 440 -14.69 0.11 -5.04
N PRO A 441 -13.83 0.98 -5.59
CA PRO A 441 -12.39 1.07 -5.35
C PRO A 441 -11.99 2.03 -4.22
N LEU A 442 -12.95 2.57 -3.46
CA LEU A 442 -12.72 3.60 -2.45
C LEU A 442 -11.78 3.18 -1.32
N CYS A 443 -11.73 1.89 -0.96
CA CYS A 443 -10.81 1.33 0.03
C CYS A 443 -9.34 1.37 -0.40
N MET A 444 -9.04 1.80 -1.64
CA MET A 444 -7.70 1.98 -2.17
C MET A 444 -7.33 3.45 -2.14
N THR A 445 -6.07 3.77 -1.85
CA THR A 445 -5.62 5.17 -1.77
C THR A 445 -4.29 5.38 -2.46
N THR A 446 -3.97 6.64 -2.73
CA THR A 446 -2.71 7.04 -3.35
C THR A 446 -1.60 7.02 -2.30
N ASP A 447 -0.54 6.27 -2.58
CA ASP A 447 0.67 6.34 -1.77
C ASP A 447 1.49 7.57 -2.15
N ILE A 448 1.51 8.56 -1.26
CA ILE A 448 2.23 9.82 -1.44
C ILE A 448 3.76 9.61 -1.54
N MET A 449 4.29 8.54 -0.93
CA MET A 449 5.72 8.23 -0.99
C MET A 449 6.15 7.86 -2.43
N HIS A 450 5.51 6.85 -3.03
CA HIS A 450 5.80 6.50 -4.42
C HIS A 450 5.41 7.62 -5.40
N LEU A 451 4.37 8.40 -5.10
CA LEU A 451 4.02 9.56 -5.91
C LEU A 451 5.16 10.59 -5.94
N ALA A 452 5.77 10.90 -4.79
CA ALA A 452 6.95 11.77 -4.72
C ALA A 452 8.09 11.25 -5.61
N GLY A 453 8.39 9.94 -5.55
CA GLY A 453 9.41 9.32 -6.40
C GLY A 453 9.10 9.44 -7.90
N ASN A 454 7.85 9.16 -8.31
CA ASN A 454 7.44 9.26 -9.72
C ASN A 454 7.48 10.69 -10.26
N ILE A 455 7.15 11.68 -9.43
CA ILE A 455 7.25 13.11 -9.79
C ILE A 455 8.73 13.51 -9.91
N SER A 456 9.57 13.03 -8.99
CA SER A 456 11.01 13.30 -9.00
C SER A 456 11.66 12.81 -10.29
N ASP A 457 11.38 11.57 -10.68
CA ASP A 457 11.87 10.97 -11.92
C ASP A 457 11.41 11.75 -13.17
N LEU A 458 10.14 12.18 -13.21
CA LEU A 458 9.61 12.99 -14.30
C LEU A 458 10.34 14.35 -14.40
N LEU A 459 10.42 15.09 -13.31
CA LEU A 459 11.00 16.44 -13.32
C LEU A 459 12.50 16.41 -13.61
N ILE A 460 13.25 15.48 -13.02
CA ILE A 460 14.69 15.34 -13.27
C ILE A 460 14.95 14.96 -14.73
N SER A 461 14.18 14.01 -15.29
CA SER A 461 14.36 13.62 -16.70
C SER A 461 14.02 14.75 -17.68
N LEU A 462 13.07 15.63 -17.33
CA LEU A 462 12.83 16.87 -18.08
C LEU A 462 14.00 17.84 -17.94
N TRP A 463 14.46 18.13 -16.71
CA TRP A 463 15.52 19.10 -16.48
C TRP A 463 16.89 18.68 -17.03
N GLN A 464 17.16 17.37 -17.12
CA GLN A 464 18.35 16.83 -17.78
C GLN A 464 18.18 16.63 -19.29
N GLY A 465 16.96 16.78 -19.84
CA GLY A 465 16.69 16.45 -21.24
C GLY A 465 16.83 14.96 -21.57
N THR A 466 16.78 14.08 -20.57
CA THR A 466 16.94 12.62 -20.73
C THR A 466 15.62 11.88 -20.95
N ILE A 467 14.48 12.58 -20.83
CA ILE A 467 13.18 12.02 -21.17
C ILE A 467 13.11 11.66 -22.66
N ASP A 468 12.45 10.54 -22.97
CA ASP A 468 12.18 10.14 -24.35
C ASP A 468 11.54 11.30 -25.13
N HIS A 469 11.88 11.45 -26.42
CA HIS A 469 11.36 12.52 -27.28
C HIS A 469 11.20 12.07 -28.72
N ALA A 470 10.49 12.86 -29.53
CA ALA A 470 10.36 12.56 -30.95
C ALA A 470 11.66 12.91 -31.69
N ALA A 471 11.94 12.22 -32.80
CA ALA A 471 13.14 12.50 -33.60
C ALA A 471 13.19 13.93 -34.19
N ALA A 472 12.05 14.63 -34.20
CA ALA A 472 11.95 16.01 -34.66
C ALA A 472 12.14 17.04 -33.53
N ASP A 473 12.20 16.60 -32.26
CA ASP A 473 12.47 17.48 -31.13
C ASP A 473 13.94 17.88 -31.12
N ASP A 474 14.19 19.17 -30.88
CA ASP A 474 15.53 19.74 -30.71
C ASP A 474 15.74 20.03 -29.21
N LEU A 475 16.54 19.17 -28.56
CA LEU A 475 16.84 19.25 -27.13
C LEU A 475 17.48 20.58 -26.73
N GLU A 476 18.26 21.20 -27.62
CA GLU A 476 18.91 22.50 -27.36
C GLU A 476 17.89 23.64 -27.21
N ARG A 477 16.66 23.44 -27.71
CA ARG A 477 15.58 24.42 -27.63
C ARG A 477 14.70 24.26 -26.40
N TRP A 478 14.92 23.23 -25.57
CA TRP A 478 14.11 23.02 -24.38
C TRP A 478 14.55 23.97 -23.26
N PRO A 479 13.78 25.04 -22.96
CA PRO A 479 14.21 26.02 -21.96
C PRO A 479 14.23 25.44 -20.54
N TRP A 480 13.60 24.29 -20.31
CA TRP A 480 13.58 23.60 -19.04
C TRP A 480 14.74 22.62 -18.85
N ALA A 481 15.49 22.26 -19.90
CA ALA A 481 16.57 21.28 -19.86
C ALA A 481 17.87 21.89 -19.28
N VAL A 482 17.75 22.59 -18.16
CA VAL A 482 18.81 23.41 -17.56
C VAL A 482 19.94 22.62 -16.90
N LEU A 483 19.76 21.31 -16.75
CA LEU A 483 20.73 20.36 -16.19
C LEU A 483 21.20 19.33 -17.24
N ALA A 484 21.00 19.61 -18.53
CA ALA A 484 21.39 18.70 -19.61
C ALA A 484 22.92 18.62 -19.83
N ASP A 485 23.63 19.71 -19.54
CA ASP A 485 25.09 19.73 -19.58
C ASP A 485 25.69 18.92 -18.41
N GLU A 486 26.66 18.07 -18.71
CA GLU A 486 27.23 17.13 -17.74
C GLU A 486 28.02 17.86 -16.63
N GLU A 487 28.71 18.97 -16.94
CA GLU A 487 29.43 19.75 -15.94
C GLU A 487 28.45 20.47 -15.01
N VAL A 488 27.37 21.05 -15.57
CA VAL A 488 26.28 21.66 -14.79
C VAL A 488 25.60 20.62 -13.89
N TRP A 489 25.32 19.42 -14.38
CA TRP A 489 24.71 18.35 -13.59
C TRP A 489 25.59 17.91 -12.42
N ARG A 490 26.90 17.75 -12.64
CA ARG A 490 27.86 17.42 -11.57
C ARG A 490 27.95 18.53 -10.53
N ALA A 491 28.05 19.79 -10.97
CA ALA A 491 28.09 20.94 -10.07
C ALA A 491 26.80 21.07 -9.25
N HIS A 492 25.64 20.76 -9.84
CA HIS A 492 24.37 20.70 -9.12
C HIS A 492 24.35 19.57 -8.09
N GLY A 493 24.91 18.40 -8.43
CA GLY A 493 25.10 17.29 -7.49
C GLY A 493 25.91 17.68 -6.26
N ASP A 494 27.03 18.39 -6.48
CA ASP A 494 27.87 18.92 -5.39
C ASP A 494 27.11 19.94 -4.54
N ALA A 495 26.31 20.81 -5.16
CA ALA A 495 25.49 21.79 -4.46
C ALA A 495 24.41 21.12 -3.58
N VAL A 496 23.77 20.05 -4.06
CA VAL A 496 22.81 19.25 -3.28
C VAL A 496 23.48 18.65 -2.05
N GLU A 497 24.66 18.02 -2.23
CA GLU A 497 25.41 17.47 -1.12
C GLU A 497 25.86 18.58 -0.15
N GLN A 498 26.35 19.72 -0.61
CA GLN A 498 26.76 20.80 0.29
C GLN A 498 25.58 21.40 1.07
N ALA A 499 24.44 21.61 0.40
CA ALA A 499 23.23 22.17 1.02
C ALA A 499 22.72 21.29 2.17
N GLY A 500 22.93 19.97 2.07
CA GLY A 500 22.56 19.03 3.11
C GLY A 500 23.21 19.26 4.49
N HIS A 501 24.32 20.01 4.58
CA HIS A 501 24.91 20.41 5.86
C HIS A 501 24.10 21.44 6.64
N TYR A 502 23.20 22.16 5.96
CA TYR A 502 22.34 23.18 6.54
C TYR A 502 20.94 22.65 6.86
N LEU A 503 20.67 21.38 6.58
CA LEU A 503 19.40 20.75 6.94
C LEU A 503 19.34 20.53 8.46
N PRO A 504 18.24 20.93 9.12
CA PRO A 504 18.04 20.62 10.53
C PRO A 504 18.08 19.11 10.77
N THR A 505 18.55 18.71 11.96
CA THR A 505 18.58 17.29 12.36
C THR A 505 17.20 16.63 12.39
N SER A 506 16.11 17.41 12.38
CA SER A 506 14.73 16.90 12.25
C SER A 506 14.45 16.22 10.90
N TYR A 507 15.29 16.42 9.88
CA TYR A 507 15.19 15.74 8.57
C TYR A 507 15.89 14.37 8.54
N ASP A 508 16.33 13.86 9.70
CA ASP A 508 16.98 12.57 9.96
C ASP A 508 18.35 12.39 9.28
N ARG A 509 18.42 12.52 7.94
CA ARG A 509 19.65 12.29 7.16
C ARG A 509 19.87 13.33 6.07
N LYS A 510 21.15 13.60 5.82
CA LYS A 510 21.64 14.44 4.73
C LYS A 510 21.49 13.71 3.37
N PRO A 511 20.93 14.34 2.32
CA PRO A 511 20.91 13.75 0.99
C PRO A 511 22.32 13.68 0.40
N ARG A 512 22.61 12.58 -0.30
CA ARG A 512 23.90 12.38 -0.99
C ARG A 512 23.95 13.18 -2.29
N ASN A 513 25.14 13.24 -2.90
CA ASN A 513 25.30 13.79 -4.24
C ASN A 513 24.39 13.05 -5.22
N ILE A 514 23.40 13.76 -5.78
CA ILE A 514 22.40 13.17 -6.66
C ILE A 514 23.01 12.75 -8.01
N ALA A 515 24.01 13.48 -8.52
CA ALA A 515 24.65 13.14 -9.79
C ALA A 515 25.37 11.80 -9.73
N ASP A 516 26.02 11.50 -8.60
CA ASP A 516 26.76 10.25 -8.40
C ASP A 516 25.84 9.04 -8.12
N LYS A 517 24.70 9.29 -7.47
CA LYS A 517 23.90 8.23 -6.83
C LYS A 517 22.57 7.94 -7.51
N ILE A 518 22.08 8.80 -8.41
CA ILE A 518 20.79 8.60 -9.09
C ILE A 518 20.68 7.22 -9.76
N ASN A 519 21.79 6.72 -10.32
CA ASN A 519 21.85 5.40 -10.99
C ASN A 519 22.32 4.25 -10.08
N THR A 520 22.75 4.54 -8.85
CA THR A 520 23.39 3.57 -7.94
C THR A 520 22.85 3.66 -6.52
N HIS A 521 21.51 3.64 -6.39
CA HIS A 521 20.75 3.59 -5.13
C HIS A 521 20.50 4.93 -4.41
N TYR A 522 20.01 5.94 -5.13
CA TYR A 522 19.39 7.12 -4.50
C TYR A 522 18.02 6.75 -3.92
N LYS A 523 17.80 7.04 -2.63
CA LYS A 523 16.63 6.55 -1.88
C LYS A 523 15.41 7.47 -2.06
N THR A 524 14.21 6.92 -1.90
CA THR A 524 12.94 7.66 -2.01
C THR A 524 12.89 8.90 -1.11
N TRP A 525 13.37 8.81 0.14
CA TRP A 525 13.41 9.96 1.04
C TRP A 525 14.41 11.04 0.60
N GLU A 526 15.52 10.66 -0.06
CA GLU A 526 16.49 11.62 -0.61
C GLU A 526 15.89 12.37 -1.79
N PHE A 527 15.13 11.68 -2.65
CA PHE A 527 14.34 12.33 -3.70
C PHE A 527 13.34 13.32 -3.11
N GLN A 528 12.65 12.94 -2.03
CA GLN A 528 11.66 13.82 -1.41
C GLN A 528 12.31 15.09 -0.82
N ILE A 529 13.42 14.96 -0.08
CA ILE A 529 14.15 16.12 0.45
C ILE A 529 14.70 16.98 -0.69
N TYR A 530 15.30 16.36 -1.70
CA TYR A 530 15.83 17.09 -2.84
C TYR A 530 14.73 17.87 -3.56
N ILE A 531 13.69 17.19 -4.06
CA ILE A 531 12.65 17.80 -4.90
C ILE A 531 11.72 18.72 -4.12
N PHE A 532 11.42 18.45 -2.85
CA PHE A 532 10.43 19.25 -2.13
C PHE A 532 11.04 20.19 -1.09
N ALA A 533 12.36 20.21 -0.89
CA ALA A 533 13.01 21.18 0.00
C ALA A 533 14.19 21.92 -0.63
N LEU A 534 15.15 21.21 -1.23
CA LEU A 534 16.41 21.83 -1.70
C LEU A 534 16.32 22.43 -3.11
N ALA A 535 15.78 21.67 -4.06
CA ALA A 535 15.71 22.05 -5.48
C ALA A 535 14.94 23.36 -5.76
N PRO A 536 13.89 23.76 -5.02
CA PRO A 536 13.27 25.08 -5.22
C PRO A 536 14.26 26.23 -5.02
N ILE A 537 15.22 26.07 -4.11
CA ILE A 537 16.25 27.06 -3.82
C ILE A 537 17.38 26.94 -4.84
N LEU A 538 17.89 25.72 -5.05
CA LEU A 538 19.03 25.46 -5.95
C LEU A 538 18.72 25.77 -7.42
N LEU A 539 17.46 25.64 -7.84
CA LEU A 539 17.02 25.95 -9.20
C LEU A 539 16.49 27.38 -9.35
N TYR A 540 16.48 28.19 -8.29
CA TYR A 540 16.10 29.59 -8.38
C TYR A 540 17.08 30.35 -9.26
N SER A 541 16.56 31.06 -10.27
CA SER A 541 17.35 31.73 -11.32
C SER A 541 18.16 30.82 -12.25
N VAL A 542 18.09 29.49 -12.07
CA VAL A 542 18.64 28.49 -13.01
C VAL A 542 17.52 28.02 -13.95
N LEU A 543 16.41 27.58 -13.38
CA LEU A 543 15.21 27.23 -14.14
C LEU A 543 14.47 28.52 -14.54
N PRO A 544 13.98 28.69 -15.79
CA PRO A 544 13.32 29.92 -16.18
C PRO A 544 12.08 30.18 -15.32
N THR A 545 11.78 31.46 -15.10
CA THR A 545 10.81 31.91 -14.08
C THR A 545 9.44 31.24 -14.18
N SER A 546 8.92 31.01 -15.40
CA SER A 546 7.62 30.34 -15.59
C SER A 546 7.64 28.88 -15.11
N TYR A 547 8.69 28.13 -15.44
CA TYR A 547 8.88 26.74 -15.03
C TYR A 547 9.16 26.63 -13.53
N TRP A 548 10.00 27.53 -12.99
CA TRP A 548 10.27 27.60 -11.56
C TRP A 548 9.02 27.95 -10.75
N ALA A 549 8.23 28.95 -11.17
CA ALA A 549 7.01 29.32 -10.49
C ALA A 549 5.95 28.19 -10.53
N ASN A 550 5.81 27.50 -11.67
CA ASN A 550 4.97 26.30 -11.76
C ASN A 550 5.45 25.24 -10.77
N TYR A 551 6.74 24.88 -10.80
CA TYR A 551 7.34 23.91 -9.89
C TYR A 551 7.15 24.29 -8.40
N CYS A 552 7.27 25.56 -8.02
CA CYS A 552 7.00 26.01 -6.66
C CYS A 552 5.55 25.78 -6.19
N LYS A 553 4.57 25.79 -7.08
CA LYS A 553 3.17 25.44 -6.74
C LYS A 553 3.05 23.99 -6.34
N LEU A 554 3.64 23.09 -7.14
CA LEU A 554 3.74 21.67 -6.79
C LEU A 554 4.42 21.50 -5.44
N VAL A 555 5.57 22.15 -5.24
CA VAL A 555 6.35 22.03 -4.00
C VAL A 555 5.52 22.42 -2.80
N ARG A 556 4.89 23.60 -2.84
CA ARG A 556 4.09 24.10 -1.72
C ARG A 556 2.87 23.22 -1.46
N GLY A 557 2.14 22.83 -2.50
CA GLY A 557 0.98 21.95 -2.38
C GLY A 557 1.37 20.59 -1.78
N PHE A 558 2.44 19.98 -2.29
CA PHE A 558 2.92 18.68 -1.82
C PHE A 558 3.45 18.73 -0.37
N GLN A 559 4.18 19.80 0.00
CA GLN A 559 4.62 20.04 1.38
C GLN A 559 3.45 20.15 2.35
N ILE A 560 2.35 20.80 1.95
CA ILE A 560 1.11 20.82 2.74
C ILE A 560 0.60 19.39 2.90
N MET A 561 0.45 18.63 1.80
CA MET A 561 -0.09 17.27 1.83
C MET A 561 0.79 16.24 2.58
N CYS A 562 2.06 16.55 2.83
CA CYS A 562 2.94 15.74 3.67
C CYS A 562 2.82 16.00 5.18
N GLN A 563 2.02 16.99 5.60
CA GLN A 563 1.82 17.28 7.02
C GLN A 563 0.96 16.20 7.70
N SER A 564 1.23 15.93 8.97
CA SER A 564 0.41 15.04 9.81
C SER A 564 -0.89 15.68 10.27
N LYS A 565 -1.02 17.00 10.13
CA LYS A 565 -2.23 17.75 10.48
C LYS A 565 -2.57 18.71 9.36
N LEU A 566 -3.80 18.67 8.89
CA LEU A 566 -4.28 19.45 7.75
C LEU A 566 -5.48 20.28 8.19
N THR A 567 -5.34 21.60 8.15
CA THR A 567 -6.49 22.52 8.31
C THR A 567 -7.27 22.64 7.01
N MET A 568 -8.54 23.01 7.08
CA MET A 568 -9.35 23.25 5.87
C MET A 568 -8.75 24.35 4.97
N ALA A 569 -8.20 25.42 5.54
CA ALA A 569 -7.53 26.46 4.77
C ALA A 569 -6.31 25.93 3.99
N GLN A 570 -5.51 25.06 4.62
CA GLN A 570 -4.38 24.42 3.95
C GLN A 570 -4.83 23.48 2.83
N LEU A 571 -5.94 22.76 3.01
CA LEU A 571 -6.49 21.88 1.97
C LEU A 571 -6.97 22.69 0.76
N VAL A 572 -7.64 23.82 0.99
CA VAL A 572 -8.04 24.76 -0.07
C VAL A 572 -6.81 25.28 -0.81
N ASP A 573 -5.80 25.78 -0.08
CA ASP A 573 -4.55 26.26 -0.66
C ASP A 573 -3.86 25.18 -1.50
N ALA A 574 -3.73 23.96 -0.94
CA ALA A 574 -3.11 22.84 -1.63
C ALA A 574 -3.90 22.46 -2.90
N HIS A 575 -5.23 22.47 -2.86
CA HIS A 575 -6.05 22.16 -4.02
C HIS A 575 -5.80 23.16 -5.15
N THR A 576 -5.86 24.46 -4.83
CA THR A 576 -5.62 25.53 -5.81
C THR A 576 -4.22 25.43 -6.41
N LEU A 577 -3.20 25.17 -5.59
CA LEU A 577 -1.82 25.06 -6.03
C LEU A 577 -1.59 23.84 -6.93
N LEU A 578 -2.08 22.66 -6.53
CA LEU A 578 -1.86 21.41 -7.27
C LEU A 578 -2.64 21.37 -8.59
N CYS A 579 -3.88 21.84 -8.61
CA CYS A 579 -4.68 21.95 -9.84
C CYS A 579 -4.07 22.98 -10.80
N SER A 580 -3.66 24.16 -10.29
CA SER A 580 -2.97 25.15 -11.11
C SER A 580 -1.64 24.61 -11.65
N TRP A 581 -0.91 23.83 -10.86
CA TRP A 581 0.33 23.19 -11.29
C TRP A 581 0.12 22.24 -12.47
N GLU A 582 -0.82 21.28 -12.40
CA GLU A 582 -1.09 20.33 -13.49
C GLU A 582 -1.50 21.06 -14.77
N ARG A 583 -2.42 22.02 -14.67
CA ARG A 583 -2.87 22.81 -15.82
C ARG A 583 -1.71 23.54 -16.48
N GLU A 584 -0.90 24.25 -15.71
CA GLU A 584 0.24 25.00 -16.23
C GLU A 584 1.36 24.08 -16.74
N PHE A 585 1.59 22.94 -16.10
CA PHE A 585 2.52 21.91 -16.56
C PHE A 585 2.14 21.47 -17.98
N GLU A 586 0.85 21.24 -18.22
CA GLU A 586 0.37 20.90 -19.56
C GLU A 586 0.60 22.02 -20.59
N LEU A 587 0.51 23.29 -20.17
CA LEU A 587 0.74 24.43 -21.05
C LEU A 587 2.23 24.63 -21.39
N ILE A 588 3.14 24.43 -20.42
CA ILE A 588 4.55 24.82 -20.56
C ILE A 588 5.51 23.67 -20.88
N TYR A 589 5.21 22.44 -20.43
CA TYR A 589 6.01 21.24 -20.71
C TYR A 589 5.40 20.41 -21.83
N TYR A 590 4.11 20.04 -21.71
CA TYR A 590 3.42 19.31 -22.78
C TYR A 590 3.18 20.19 -24.00
N GLN A 591 2.99 21.51 -23.81
CA GLN A 591 2.82 22.49 -24.89
C GLN A 591 1.66 22.19 -25.85
N LEU A 592 0.79 21.26 -25.45
CA LEU A 592 -0.31 20.74 -26.25
C LEU A 592 0.15 20.20 -27.62
N LEU A 593 1.37 19.65 -27.68
CA LEU A 593 1.91 18.99 -28.88
C LEU A 593 1.76 17.48 -28.73
N GLU A 594 1.17 16.81 -29.71
CA GLU A 594 0.99 15.35 -29.69
C GLU A 594 2.28 14.61 -29.34
N ASP A 595 3.40 15.09 -29.89
CA ASP A 595 4.71 14.49 -29.69
C ASP A 595 5.22 14.61 -28.25
N HIS A 596 4.68 15.52 -27.44
CA HIS A 596 5.02 15.73 -26.02
C HIS A 596 3.99 15.16 -25.04
N ILE A 597 2.88 14.57 -25.52
CA ILE A 597 1.80 14.08 -24.63
C ILE A 597 2.27 13.07 -23.58
N HIS A 598 3.38 12.37 -23.85
CA HIS A 598 3.97 11.41 -22.93
C HIS A 598 4.70 12.04 -21.74
N PHE A 599 4.89 13.36 -21.73
CA PHE A 599 5.35 14.11 -20.56
C PHE A 599 4.28 14.14 -19.47
N VAL A 600 2.99 14.03 -19.83
CA VAL A 600 1.88 13.91 -18.87
C VAL A 600 1.78 12.48 -18.34
N ARG A 601 2.80 12.08 -17.57
CA ARG A 601 2.82 10.78 -16.88
C ARG A 601 1.72 10.74 -15.82
N PRO A 602 1.25 9.55 -15.40
CA PRO A 602 0.14 9.45 -14.44
C PRO A 602 0.38 10.14 -13.09
N CYS A 603 1.64 10.33 -12.68
CA CYS A 603 1.97 11.08 -11.48
C CYS A 603 1.55 12.56 -11.56
N VAL A 604 1.50 13.16 -12.76
CA VAL A 604 1.00 14.53 -12.96
C VAL A 604 -0.47 14.61 -12.57
N HIS A 605 -1.30 13.68 -13.05
CA HIS A 605 -2.72 13.65 -12.72
C HIS A 605 -3.01 13.15 -11.29
N GLN A 606 -2.12 12.36 -10.69
CA GLN A 606 -2.39 11.82 -9.35
C GLN A 606 -2.32 12.87 -8.24
N VAL A 607 -1.54 13.95 -8.40
CA VAL A 607 -1.41 14.94 -7.32
C VAL A 607 -2.71 15.65 -7.01
N VAL A 608 -3.57 15.89 -7.99
CA VAL A 608 -4.81 16.64 -7.79
C VAL A 608 -5.83 15.86 -6.96
N HIS A 609 -5.68 14.53 -6.86
CA HIS A 609 -6.51 13.70 -6.00
C HIS A 609 -6.08 13.72 -4.52
N LEU A 610 -4.88 14.22 -4.19
CA LEU A 610 -4.35 14.17 -2.81
C LEU A 610 -5.25 14.88 -1.80
N VAL A 611 -5.76 16.07 -2.14
CA VAL A 611 -6.61 16.86 -1.24
C VAL A 611 -7.93 16.16 -0.98
N LEU A 612 -8.60 15.72 -2.04
CA LEU A 612 -9.87 15.01 -1.94
C LEU A 612 -9.70 13.71 -1.14
N GLU A 613 -8.66 12.95 -1.42
CA GLU A 613 -8.33 11.74 -0.67
C GLU A 613 -8.06 12.05 0.80
N ALA A 614 -7.42 13.17 1.12
CA ALA A 614 -7.18 13.56 2.52
C ALA A 614 -8.48 13.88 3.28
N VAL A 615 -9.44 14.53 2.60
CA VAL A 615 -10.78 14.80 3.15
C VAL A 615 -11.52 13.50 3.45
N HIS A 616 -11.36 12.48 2.61
CA HIS A 616 -12.11 11.23 2.76
C HIS A 616 -11.40 10.16 3.59
N LYS A 617 -10.07 10.17 3.68
CA LYS A 617 -9.27 9.08 4.28
C LYS A 617 -8.33 9.52 5.39
N GLY A 618 -8.27 10.81 5.68
CA GLY A 618 -7.25 11.37 6.58
C GLY A 618 -5.95 11.71 5.84
N PRO A 619 -4.96 12.28 6.54
CA PRO A 619 -3.75 12.82 5.91
C PRO A 619 -2.98 11.74 5.12
N PRO A 620 -2.44 12.03 3.92
CA PRO A 620 -1.76 11.04 3.09
C PRO A 620 -0.56 10.36 3.76
N ILE A 621 0.05 11.01 4.76
CA ILE A 621 1.14 10.42 5.55
C ILE A 621 0.68 9.18 6.33
N CYS A 622 -0.60 9.09 6.69
CA CYS A 622 -1.16 7.97 7.42
C CYS A 622 -1.23 6.69 6.57
N THR A 623 -1.29 6.83 5.25
CA THR A 623 -1.40 5.71 4.31
C THR A 623 -0.12 5.51 3.49
N ALA A 624 0.93 6.26 3.82
CA ALA A 624 2.20 6.21 3.11
C ALA A 624 2.97 4.90 3.37
N GLN A 625 3.68 4.39 2.37
CA GLN A 625 4.41 3.13 2.49
C GLN A 625 5.75 3.22 3.27
N TRP A 626 6.06 4.35 3.91
CA TRP A 626 7.24 4.50 4.79
C TRP A 626 7.32 3.42 5.86
N THR A 627 6.18 3.06 6.44
CA THR A 627 6.08 2.02 7.46
C THR A 627 6.47 0.65 6.91
N MET A 628 6.11 0.36 5.65
CA MET A 628 6.53 -0.86 4.97
C MET A 628 8.03 -0.87 4.70
N GLU A 629 8.58 0.18 4.08
CA GLU A 629 10.03 0.27 3.80
C GLU A 629 10.86 0.15 5.09
N ARG A 630 10.45 0.83 6.17
CA ARG A 630 11.12 0.72 7.47
C ARG A 630 11.02 -0.68 8.06
N THR A 631 9.87 -1.34 7.91
CA THR A 631 9.68 -2.72 8.37
C THR A 631 10.58 -3.68 7.59
N ILE A 632 10.66 -3.52 6.27
CA ILE A 632 11.60 -4.27 5.41
C ILE A 632 13.05 -4.06 5.88
N GLY A 633 13.46 -2.82 6.12
CA GLY A 633 14.81 -2.49 6.60
C GLY A 633 15.11 -3.15 7.97
N ASN A 634 14.20 -3.01 8.93
CA ASN A 634 14.32 -3.62 10.26
C ASN A 634 14.43 -5.15 10.17
N LEU A 635 13.59 -5.78 9.36
CA LEU A 635 13.58 -7.23 9.18
C LEU A 635 14.85 -7.72 8.49
N GLY A 636 15.38 -6.97 7.51
CA GLY A 636 16.67 -7.26 6.88
C GLY A 636 17.82 -7.29 7.89
N GLU A 637 17.84 -6.35 8.84
CA GLU A 637 18.84 -6.32 9.92
C GLU A 637 18.69 -7.50 10.92
N GLN A 638 17.50 -8.08 11.04
CA GLN A 638 17.17 -9.15 11.99
C GLN A 638 17.41 -10.57 11.46
N ILE A 639 17.81 -10.76 10.19
CA ILE A 639 18.00 -12.11 9.65
C ILE A 639 19.24 -12.78 10.26
N ARG A 640 19.01 -13.60 11.28
CA ARG A 640 20.01 -14.31 12.10
C ARG A 640 21.00 -15.19 11.32
N GLN A 641 20.59 -15.77 10.19
CA GLN A 641 21.40 -16.66 9.34
C GLN A 641 21.00 -16.59 7.85
N PRO A 642 21.96 -16.38 6.92
CA PRO A 642 21.68 -16.34 5.48
C PRO A 642 21.20 -17.67 4.87
N SER A 643 21.39 -18.80 5.57
CA SER A 643 21.07 -20.13 5.06
C SER A 643 19.59 -20.50 5.13
N LYS A 644 18.78 -19.80 5.94
CA LYS A 644 17.32 -20.01 6.10
C LYS A 644 16.57 -18.69 6.33
N PRO A 645 16.68 -17.71 5.43
CA PRO A 645 16.20 -16.34 5.67
C PRO A 645 14.69 -16.28 5.91
N TYR A 646 13.89 -17.04 5.17
CA TYR A 646 12.43 -17.03 5.30
C TYR A 646 11.94 -17.62 6.62
N ALA A 647 12.56 -18.70 7.10
CA ALA A 647 12.23 -19.30 8.39
C ALA A 647 12.64 -18.40 9.57
N ASN A 648 13.65 -17.54 9.39
CA ASN A 648 13.98 -16.53 10.38
C ASN A 648 12.96 -15.39 10.35
N LEU A 649 12.55 -14.93 9.16
CA LEU A 649 11.52 -13.89 9.02
C LEU A 649 10.18 -14.27 9.64
N SER A 650 9.73 -15.53 9.48
CA SER A 650 8.50 -15.96 10.14
C SER A 650 8.63 -16.01 11.66
N ARG A 651 9.81 -16.34 12.19
CA ARG A 651 10.06 -16.30 13.64
C ARG A 651 10.07 -14.89 14.20
N GLU A 652 10.60 -13.91 13.46
CA GLU A 652 10.54 -12.51 13.89
C GLU A 652 9.10 -11.95 13.79
N GLY A 653 8.26 -12.52 12.92
CA GLY A 653 6.86 -12.14 12.81
C GLY A 653 5.92 -12.77 13.86
N VAL A 654 6.32 -13.88 14.50
CA VAL A 654 5.58 -14.60 15.55
C VAL A 654 6.07 -14.15 16.92
#